data_AF-A0A6C0DGI5-F1
#
_entry.id   AF-A0A6C0DGI5-F1
#
_cell.length_a   1.000
_cell.length_b   1.000
_cell.length_c   1.000
_cell.angle_alpha   90.00
_cell.angle_beta   90.00
_cell.angle_gamma   90.00
#
_symmetry.space_group_name_H-M   'P 1'
#
loop_
_entity.id
_entity.type
_entity.pdbx_description
1 polymer ?
#
loop_
_entity_poly.entity_id
_entity_poly.type
_entity_poly.pdbx_seq_one_letter_code
_entity_poly.pdbx_strand_id
1 'polypeptide(L)'
;MSGRRIPPIVNSKTIPYKDGLTAIWLTNQDISNKKFRKWSGLVTSIQDYIKWCRHAPILAVALHTLTPSDYELLKVHRATIQHLFVTQEVAKEYTISNTFIIDSLCTQYPVIPFQHDGTEATSLAMIAILFHMTHIVDIPLSEKCSDAIKTLGIKQSFGAVPPDIWFITQYFVHKMTKRAKEFRQCLKNNLACEAIDKVILLNESDLKYEWSGTKGSEKVEQVIIGTRLTYADLLKYTYEHVPDNTIVIYANADIYCNQTLEELYSVDMRDKMFALLRWDEVSGPDDLKIFGPRVDSQDAWIVHASSVKKRTWDWSTFQYKLGTAGCDNRFTGDMFGMKFMISNPCNSIKTVHIHKTEIRDYNKHDIIQAKIYLYIHPSNITYMEQARSGPKLVGKIEGRNTNVTIRCLNQKQAQTYTVMLAREKKFVWSHETASIQSGSTLAIHNWTNAFTTGGGLLYDYKKIYAGPGETFDPFISTSNIPSRTSFFGSVEQVDNMIVIPSNQQSTFTNPDLYCIRYLAYAIQLYKKYPDINFNIFMPQAILNTIRTFKLRDSTEAVPAIAWNPNASIYIKNAYGFLPEILEVSPVEIQTLRDAWPAFKEPSESKFCVVLTDDLITSTFAETVLGPLIKMPIVCVGRKEFGLEAYNKVRGASLCILFNLPKQDEDWMKLWCLPRGCRVLEFQNELKVVGDFQHFAAAADLECWLMSLHKGPTEDLQGQMVTQVGEWLKVNAV
;
A
#
# COMPACT_ATOMS: atom_id res chain seq x y z
N MET A 1 -8.20 -49.16 8.30
CA MET A 1 -7.73 -47.83 8.75
C MET A 1 -7.45 -46.98 7.52
N SER A 2 -8.43 -46.22 7.03
CA SER A 2 -8.20 -45.21 5.99
C SER A 2 -7.47 -44.05 6.64
N GLY A 3 -6.23 -43.77 6.21
CA GLY A 3 -5.46 -42.63 6.72
C GLY A 3 -6.29 -41.34 6.62
N ARG A 4 -6.42 -40.60 7.74
CA ARG A 4 -7.01 -39.26 7.74
C ARG A 4 -6.23 -38.42 6.74
N ARG A 5 -6.79 -38.16 5.55
CA ARG A 5 -6.23 -37.18 4.62
C ARG A 5 -6.35 -35.82 5.29
N ILE A 6 -5.21 -35.15 5.47
CA ILE A 6 -5.15 -33.77 5.93
C ILE A 6 -5.90 -32.93 4.88
N PRO A 7 -6.95 -32.17 5.26
CA PRO A 7 -7.65 -31.31 4.32
C PRO A 7 -6.70 -30.31 3.67
N PRO A 8 -6.85 -30.00 2.37
CA PRO A 8 -6.07 -28.96 1.73
C PRO A 8 -6.28 -27.61 2.42
N ILE A 9 -5.17 -26.89 2.60
CA ILE A 9 -5.15 -25.53 3.17
C ILE A 9 -4.98 -24.54 2.02
N VAL A 10 -5.89 -23.57 1.95
CA VAL A 10 -5.82 -22.46 1.00
C VAL A 10 -5.54 -21.18 1.79
N ASN A 11 -4.64 -20.33 1.29
CA ASN A 11 -4.34 -19.03 1.89
C ASN A 11 -4.98 -17.91 1.06
N SER A 12 -5.71 -17.01 1.71
CA SER A 12 -6.34 -15.83 1.12
C SER A 12 -5.66 -14.56 1.62
N LYS A 13 -5.24 -13.70 0.67
CA LYS A 13 -4.72 -12.34 0.91
C LYS A 13 -5.65 -11.27 0.32
N THR A 14 -6.95 -11.54 0.26
CA THR A 14 -7.92 -10.59 -0.28
C THR A 14 -8.01 -9.37 0.64
N ILE A 15 -7.78 -8.18 0.08
CA ILE A 15 -7.84 -6.90 0.78
C ILE A 15 -9.13 -6.19 0.35
N PRO A 16 -10.05 -5.90 1.27
CA PRO A 16 -11.26 -5.15 0.97
C PRO A 16 -10.94 -3.66 0.79
N TYR A 17 -11.78 -2.97 0.05
CA TYR A 17 -11.65 -1.53 -0.19
C TYR A 17 -12.99 -0.83 -0.02
N LYS A 18 -12.95 0.50 0.12
CA LYS A 18 -14.10 1.36 0.39
C LYS A 18 -14.97 1.56 -0.85
N ASP A 19 -15.72 0.53 -1.25
CA ASP A 19 -16.66 0.55 -2.38
C ASP A 19 -18.10 0.93 -2.00
N GLY A 20 -18.33 1.32 -0.74
CA GLY A 20 -19.63 1.72 -0.18
C GLY A 20 -19.67 3.12 0.43
N LEU A 21 -18.64 3.96 0.25
CA LEU A 21 -18.65 5.35 0.72
C LEU A 21 -19.81 6.13 0.09
N THR A 22 -20.75 6.55 0.94
CA THR A 22 -22.05 7.05 0.49
C THR A 22 -22.26 8.52 0.83
N ALA A 23 -22.58 9.31 -0.19
CA ALA A 23 -23.10 10.66 -0.05
C ALA A 23 -24.60 10.72 -0.37
N ILE A 24 -25.38 11.40 0.45
CA ILE A 24 -26.83 11.57 0.29
C ILE A 24 -27.19 13.05 0.20
N TRP A 25 -28.06 13.41 -0.74
CA TRP A 25 -28.67 14.73 -0.75
C TRP A 25 -29.79 14.81 0.29
N LEU A 26 -29.56 15.56 1.36
CA LEU A 26 -30.51 15.73 2.46
C LEU A 26 -31.39 16.96 2.20
N THR A 27 -32.66 16.70 1.87
CA THR A 27 -33.69 17.71 1.64
C THR A 27 -34.98 17.29 2.34
N ASN A 28 -35.71 16.36 1.72
CA ASN A 28 -37.07 15.99 2.05
C ASN A 28 -37.19 14.65 2.77
N GLN A 29 -36.06 13.99 3.10
CA GLN A 29 -36.07 12.75 3.85
C GLN A 29 -36.64 12.94 5.27
N ASP A 30 -37.17 11.86 5.84
CA ASP A 30 -37.69 11.86 7.22
C ASP A 30 -36.56 12.09 8.23
N ILE A 31 -36.55 13.28 8.82
CA ILE A 31 -35.56 13.70 9.82
C ILE A 31 -35.60 12.86 11.11
N SER A 32 -36.71 12.17 11.39
CA SER A 32 -36.82 11.27 12.53
C SER A 32 -36.05 9.97 12.31
N ASN A 33 -35.72 9.63 11.06
CA ASN A 33 -34.93 8.46 10.72
C ASN A 33 -33.46 8.66 11.09
N LYS A 34 -33.12 8.20 12.30
CA LYS A 34 -31.77 8.28 12.86
C LYS A 34 -30.71 7.51 12.06
N LYS A 35 -31.09 6.68 11.08
CA LYS A 35 -30.12 5.91 10.27
C LYS A 35 -29.21 6.82 9.46
N PHE A 36 -29.69 7.98 9.00
CA PHE A 36 -28.90 8.90 8.18
C PHE A 36 -27.62 9.41 8.85
N ARG A 37 -27.48 9.29 10.17
CA ARG A 37 -26.20 9.55 10.89
C ARG A 37 -25.03 8.67 10.40
N LYS A 38 -25.31 7.57 9.69
CA LYS A 38 -24.34 6.58 9.20
C LYS A 38 -23.73 6.94 7.83
N TRP A 39 -24.25 7.95 7.13
CA TRP A 39 -23.77 8.39 5.80
C TRP A 39 -23.40 9.87 5.79
N SER A 40 -22.66 10.31 4.77
CA SER A 40 -22.28 11.72 4.60
C SER A 40 -23.40 12.50 3.90
N GLY A 41 -23.92 13.53 4.57
CA GLY A 41 -24.94 14.43 4.04
C GLY A 41 -24.36 15.54 3.17
N LEU A 42 -25.07 15.85 2.09
CA LEU A 42 -24.88 17.03 1.26
C LEU A 42 -26.17 17.85 1.26
N VAL A 43 -26.06 19.17 1.35
CA VAL A 43 -27.22 20.08 1.37
C VAL A 43 -27.00 21.25 0.42
N THR A 44 -28.08 21.86 -0.07
CA THR A 44 -28.03 22.94 -1.07
C THR A 44 -28.53 24.29 -0.54
N SER A 45 -28.95 24.34 0.72
CA SER A 45 -29.40 25.57 1.40
C SER A 45 -28.88 25.67 2.83
N ILE A 46 -28.86 26.89 3.37
CA ILE A 46 -28.50 27.13 4.78
C ILE A 46 -29.59 26.58 5.71
N GLN A 47 -30.85 26.63 5.29
CA GLN A 47 -31.98 26.06 6.01
C GLN A 47 -31.84 24.55 6.17
N ASP A 48 -31.49 23.85 5.09
CA ASP A 48 -31.24 22.41 5.15
C ASP A 48 -30.04 22.08 6.02
N TYR A 49 -28.97 22.89 5.98
CA TYR A 49 -27.85 22.74 6.90
C TYR A 49 -28.31 22.84 8.37
N ILE A 50 -29.07 23.88 8.73
CA ILE A 50 -29.57 24.09 10.09
C ILE A 50 -30.51 22.94 10.50
N LYS A 51 -31.36 22.49 9.59
CA LYS A 51 -32.28 21.38 9.78
C LYS A 51 -31.53 20.07 10.06
N TRP A 52 -30.47 19.76 9.31
CA TRP A 52 -29.85 18.44 9.33
C TRP A 52 -28.58 18.32 10.19
N CYS A 53 -27.87 19.40 10.49
CA CYS A 53 -26.55 19.33 11.15
C CYS A 53 -26.54 18.68 12.54
N ARG A 54 -27.71 18.55 13.19
CA ARG A 54 -27.87 17.85 14.48
C ARG A 54 -28.30 16.38 14.33
N HIS A 55 -28.63 15.94 13.12
CA HIS A 55 -29.24 14.63 12.83
C HIS A 55 -28.38 13.76 11.92
N ALA A 56 -27.57 14.37 11.05
CA ALA A 56 -26.64 13.69 10.16
C ALA A 56 -25.34 14.49 10.02
N PRO A 57 -24.19 13.83 9.77
CA PRO A 57 -22.95 14.55 9.49
C PRO A 57 -23.05 15.21 8.11
N ILE A 58 -22.88 16.53 8.05
CA ILE A 58 -22.93 17.29 6.79
C ILE A 58 -21.51 17.52 6.29
N LEU A 59 -21.18 16.86 5.19
CA LEU A 59 -19.87 16.99 4.54
C LEU A 59 -19.72 18.34 3.86
N ALA A 60 -20.73 18.76 3.10
CA ALA A 60 -20.66 20.00 2.34
C ALA A 60 -22.03 20.68 2.14
N VAL A 61 -21.96 22.00 2.00
CA VAL A 61 -23.08 22.87 1.62
C VAL A 61 -22.78 23.45 0.23
N ALA A 62 -23.72 23.34 -0.71
CA ALA A 62 -23.56 23.82 -2.09
C ALA A 62 -24.63 24.87 -2.42
N LEU A 63 -24.26 26.15 -2.45
CA LEU A 63 -25.20 27.25 -2.62
C LEU A 63 -25.20 27.76 -4.07
N HIS A 64 -26.35 27.64 -4.73
CA HIS A 64 -26.57 28.20 -6.07
C HIS A 64 -27.07 29.64 -6.03
N THR A 65 -27.88 29.94 -5.01
CA THR A 65 -28.41 31.26 -4.72
C THR A 65 -28.24 31.54 -3.23
N LEU A 66 -28.17 32.82 -2.86
CA LEU A 66 -28.08 33.22 -1.46
C LEU A 66 -28.91 34.48 -1.23
N THR A 67 -29.96 34.40 -0.42
CA THR A 67 -30.74 35.58 -0.05
C THR A 67 -30.04 36.39 1.05
N PRO A 68 -30.35 37.68 1.23
CA PRO A 68 -29.79 38.47 2.33
C PRO A 68 -30.04 37.85 3.71
N SER A 69 -31.22 37.24 3.92
CA SER A 69 -31.55 36.55 5.17
C SER A 69 -30.68 35.30 5.38
N ASP A 70 -30.44 34.53 4.32
CA ASP A 70 -29.62 33.32 4.38
C ASP A 70 -28.15 33.66 4.57
N TYR A 71 -27.70 34.80 4.04
CA TYR A 71 -26.36 35.31 4.27
C TYR A 71 -26.11 35.63 5.75
N GLU A 72 -27.09 36.26 6.42
CA GLU A 72 -27.01 36.48 7.87
C GLU A 72 -26.92 35.15 8.65
N LEU A 73 -27.71 34.15 8.28
CA LEU A 73 -27.64 32.81 8.87
C LEU A 73 -26.30 32.12 8.58
N LEU A 74 -25.79 32.23 7.34
CA LEU A 74 -24.50 31.69 6.97
C LEU A 74 -23.38 32.27 7.83
N LYS A 75 -23.38 33.58 8.11
CA LYS A 75 -22.36 34.19 8.99
C LYS A 75 -22.36 33.56 10.39
N VAL A 76 -23.54 33.25 10.94
CA VAL A 76 -23.68 32.57 12.25
C VAL A 76 -23.13 31.14 12.20
N HIS A 77 -23.39 30.41 11.11
CA HIS A 77 -23.08 28.98 11.02
C HIS A 77 -21.77 28.64 10.30
N ARG A 78 -21.10 29.61 9.64
CA ARG A 78 -19.94 29.38 8.78
C ARG A 78 -18.84 28.57 9.45
N ALA A 79 -18.54 28.85 10.72
CA ALA A 79 -17.49 28.16 11.47
C ALA A 79 -17.77 26.65 11.68
N THR A 80 -19.03 26.24 11.60
CA THR A 80 -19.45 24.84 11.75
C THR A 80 -19.56 24.10 10.41
N ILE A 81 -19.65 24.83 9.29
CA ILE A 81 -19.71 24.25 7.95
C ILE A 81 -18.32 23.79 7.53
N GLN A 82 -18.16 22.47 7.37
CA GLN A 82 -16.88 21.85 7.02
C GLN A 82 -16.40 22.30 5.63
N HIS A 83 -17.24 22.16 4.61
CA HIS A 83 -16.92 22.56 3.23
C HIS A 83 -18.07 23.36 2.62
N LEU A 84 -17.77 24.55 2.10
CA LEU A 84 -18.75 25.45 1.50
C LEU A 84 -18.42 25.66 0.02
N PHE A 85 -19.34 25.25 -0.84
CA PHE A 85 -19.29 25.43 -2.28
C PHE A 85 -20.33 26.47 -2.66
N VAL A 86 -19.96 27.42 -3.52
CA VAL A 86 -20.84 28.50 -3.99
C VAL A 86 -20.69 28.67 -5.49
N THR A 87 -21.74 29.13 -6.16
CA THR A 87 -21.62 29.58 -7.55
C THR A 87 -20.81 30.87 -7.63
N GLN A 88 -20.27 31.15 -8.81
CA GLN A 88 -19.54 32.38 -9.08
C GLN A 88 -20.41 33.63 -8.89
N GLU A 89 -21.72 33.53 -9.13
CA GLU A 89 -22.69 34.60 -8.88
C GLU A 89 -22.78 34.94 -7.39
N VAL A 90 -22.99 33.92 -6.53
CA VAL A 90 -23.02 34.09 -5.07
C VAL A 90 -21.71 34.66 -4.55
N ALA A 91 -20.56 34.19 -5.06
CA ALA A 91 -19.25 34.69 -4.65
C ALA A 91 -18.97 36.14 -5.05
N LYS A 92 -19.61 36.65 -6.12
CA LYS A 92 -19.51 38.05 -6.54
C LYS A 92 -20.38 38.97 -5.70
N GLU A 93 -21.56 38.49 -5.31
CA GLU A 93 -22.52 39.27 -4.52
C GLU A 93 -22.13 39.34 -3.04
N TYR A 94 -21.59 38.24 -2.49
CA TYR A 94 -21.28 38.11 -1.08
C TYR A 94 -19.82 37.74 -0.83
N THR A 95 -19.16 38.50 0.05
CA THR A 95 -17.79 38.20 0.49
C THR A 95 -17.79 37.07 1.53
N ILE A 96 -17.57 35.84 1.07
CA ILE A 96 -17.54 34.65 1.94
C ILE A 96 -16.14 34.04 1.94
N SER A 97 -15.57 33.82 3.12
CA SER A 97 -14.24 33.21 3.24
C SER A 97 -14.26 31.68 3.14
N ASN A 98 -13.13 31.12 2.69
CA ASN A 98 -12.87 29.68 2.61
C ASN A 98 -13.94 28.91 1.80
N THR A 99 -14.30 29.42 0.63
CA THR A 99 -15.28 28.79 -0.28
C THR A 99 -14.61 28.17 -1.49
N PHE A 100 -15.31 27.21 -2.10
CA PHE A 100 -14.96 26.63 -3.39
C PHE A 100 -15.96 27.11 -4.45
N ILE A 101 -15.47 27.46 -5.64
CA ILE A 101 -16.32 27.93 -6.73
C ILE A 101 -16.77 26.73 -7.58
N ILE A 102 -18.08 26.46 -7.58
CA ILE A 102 -18.73 25.33 -8.25
C ILE A 102 -18.41 25.33 -9.75
N ASP A 103 -18.52 26.49 -10.39
CA ASP A 103 -18.40 26.67 -11.84
C ASP A 103 -17.00 26.29 -12.35
N SER A 104 -15.98 26.42 -11.51
CA SER A 104 -14.59 26.10 -11.87
C SER A 104 -14.17 24.66 -11.55
N LEU A 105 -15.01 23.87 -10.86
CA LEU A 105 -14.58 22.57 -10.34
C LEU A 105 -14.10 21.63 -11.45
N CYS A 106 -14.86 21.48 -12.53
CA CYS A 106 -14.48 20.59 -13.63
C CYS A 106 -13.21 21.01 -14.36
N THR A 107 -12.84 22.29 -14.30
CA THR A 107 -11.59 22.81 -14.88
C THR A 107 -10.41 22.65 -13.92
N GLN A 108 -10.64 22.84 -12.62
CA GLN A 108 -9.61 22.73 -11.60
C GLN A 108 -9.28 21.29 -11.23
N TYR A 109 -10.28 20.40 -11.25
CA TYR A 109 -10.17 19.03 -10.77
C TYR A 109 -10.43 18.04 -11.92
N PRO A 110 -9.37 17.50 -12.53
CA PRO A 110 -9.49 16.67 -13.74
C PRO A 110 -10.14 15.30 -13.49
N VAL A 111 -10.38 14.93 -12.23
CA VAL A 111 -11.16 13.75 -11.84
C VAL A 111 -12.64 13.88 -12.19
N ILE A 112 -13.16 15.11 -12.34
CA ILE A 112 -14.56 15.37 -12.65
C ILE A 112 -14.79 15.16 -14.16
N PRO A 113 -15.58 14.16 -14.58
CA PRO A 113 -15.63 13.75 -15.99
C PRO A 113 -16.68 14.51 -16.82
N PHE A 114 -17.35 15.53 -16.27
CA PHE A 114 -18.41 16.29 -16.95
C PHE A 114 -18.39 17.77 -16.58
N GLN A 115 -19.00 18.59 -17.43
CA GLN A 115 -19.19 20.02 -17.22
C GLN A 115 -20.40 20.27 -16.30
N HIS A 116 -20.39 21.40 -15.60
CA HIS A 116 -21.53 21.81 -14.78
C HIS A 116 -22.68 22.28 -15.68
N ASP A 117 -23.91 21.87 -15.39
CA ASP A 117 -25.10 22.15 -16.20
C ASP A 117 -26.07 23.14 -15.56
N GLY A 118 -25.62 23.86 -14.53
CA GLY A 118 -26.45 24.80 -13.77
C GLY A 118 -27.30 24.16 -12.68
N THR A 119 -27.36 22.82 -12.58
CA THR A 119 -28.22 22.16 -11.59
C THR A 119 -27.53 21.89 -10.27
N GLU A 120 -28.30 21.91 -9.18
CA GLU A 120 -27.86 21.51 -7.84
C GLU A 120 -27.36 20.07 -7.82
N ALA A 121 -28.08 19.15 -8.48
CA ALA A 121 -27.74 17.73 -8.55
C ALA A 121 -26.34 17.52 -9.13
N THR A 122 -26.00 18.22 -10.21
CA THR A 122 -24.67 18.16 -10.83
C THR A 122 -23.59 18.71 -9.89
N SER A 123 -23.85 19.80 -9.15
CA SER A 123 -22.92 20.28 -8.11
C SER A 123 -22.66 19.25 -7.04
N LEU A 124 -23.71 18.61 -6.52
CA LEU A 124 -23.56 17.59 -5.48
C LEU A 124 -22.79 16.37 -5.97
N ALA A 125 -23.00 15.93 -7.22
CA ALA A 125 -22.22 14.85 -7.80
C ALA A 125 -20.74 15.23 -7.99
N MET A 126 -20.43 16.45 -8.43
CA MET A 126 -19.06 16.94 -8.50
C MET A 126 -18.38 16.93 -7.12
N ILE A 127 -19.08 17.43 -6.10
CA ILE A 127 -18.59 17.44 -4.71
C ILE A 127 -18.37 16.00 -4.22
N ALA A 128 -19.32 15.09 -4.46
CA ALA A 128 -19.20 13.68 -4.11
C ALA A 128 -17.95 13.04 -4.76
N ILE A 129 -17.68 13.35 -6.04
CA ILE A 129 -16.47 12.88 -6.73
C ILE A 129 -15.19 13.42 -6.07
N LEU A 130 -15.15 14.71 -5.73
CA LEU A 130 -13.98 15.31 -5.07
C LEU A 130 -13.63 14.64 -3.74
N PHE A 131 -14.66 14.24 -2.99
CA PHE A 131 -14.50 13.51 -1.73
C PHE A 131 -14.44 11.98 -1.88
N HIS A 132 -14.21 11.49 -3.11
CA HIS A 132 -14.02 10.07 -3.41
C HIS A 132 -15.20 9.17 -3.00
N MET A 133 -16.42 9.69 -3.13
CA MET A 133 -17.63 8.91 -2.86
C MET A 133 -17.85 7.86 -3.95
N THR A 134 -18.18 6.63 -3.54
CA THR A 134 -18.44 5.51 -4.44
C THR A 134 -19.93 5.22 -4.62
N HIS A 135 -20.78 5.87 -3.83
CA HIS A 135 -22.22 5.75 -3.91
C HIS A 135 -22.88 7.12 -3.65
N ILE A 136 -23.77 7.55 -4.53
CA ILE A 136 -24.61 8.73 -4.34
C ILE A 136 -26.09 8.35 -4.20
N VAL A 137 -26.79 9.02 -3.30
CA VAL A 137 -28.20 8.76 -2.95
C VAL A 137 -29.03 10.02 -3.08
N ASP A 138 -30.19 9.89 -3.73
CA ASP A 138 -31.18 10.96 -3.92
C ASP A 138 -30.65 12.18 -4.69
N ILE A 139 -29.63 11.99 -5.53
CA ILE A 139 -29.09 13.03 -6.43
C ILE A 139 -29.61 12.73 -7.86
N PRO A 140 -30.64 13.45 -8.35
CA PRO A 140 -31.28 13.21 -9.65
C PRO A 140 -30.48 13.81 -10.80
N LEU A 141 -29.44 13.11 -11.24
CA LEU A 141 -28.61 13.53 -12.38
C LEU A 141 -29.32 13.34 -13.73
N SER A 142 -28.95 14.17 -14.70
CA SER A 142 -29.24 13.93 -16.11
C SER A 142 -28.60 12.62 -16.58
N GLU A 143 -29.12 12.02 -17.65
CA GLU A 143 -28.60 10.75 -18.21
C GLU A 143 -27.10 10.83 -18.53
N LYS A 144 -26.69 11.93 -19.16
CA LYS A 144 -25.28 12.21 -19.48
C LYS A 144 -24.38 12.21 -18.24
N CYS A 145 -24.79 12.89 -17.16
CA CYS A 145 -24.03 12.93 -15.92
C CYS A 145 -24.04 11.58 -15.19
N SER A 146 -25.17 10.86 -15.22
CA SER A 146 -25.29 9.52 -14.67
C SER A 146 -24.35 8.53 -15.36
N ASP A 147 -24.24 8.58 -16.69
CA ASP A 147 -23.32 7.72 -17.43
C ASP A 147 -21.86 8.07 -17.16
N ALA A 148 -21.54 9.37 -17.03
CA ALA A 148 -20.19 9.81 -16.69
C ALA A 148 -19.74 9.29 -15.32
N ILE A 149 -20.59 9.36 -14.27
CA ILE A 149 -20.22 8.82 -12.95
C ILE A 149 -20.10 7.29 -12.92
N LYS A 150 -20.87 6.58 -13.76
CA LYS A 150 -20.75 5.12 -13.89
C LYS A 150 -19.37 4.72 -14.42
N THR A 151 -18.75 5.52 -15.29
CA THR A 151 -17.39 5.24 -15.77
C THR A 151 -16.34 5.29 -14.65
N LEU A 152 -16.59 6.07 -13.60
CA LEU A 152 -15.78 6.09 -12.37
C LEU A 152 -16.13 4.94 -11.39
N GLY A 153 -17.14 4.13 -11.71
CA GLY A 153 -17.64 3.07 -10.83
C GLY A 153 -18.53 3.56 -9.69
N ILE A 154 -19.03 4.80 -9.76
CA ILE A 154 -19.92 5.36 -8.73
C ILE A 154 -21.34 4.83 -8.95
N LYS A 155 -21.93 4.28 -7.88
CA LYS A 155 -23.32 3.82 -7.86
C LYS A 155 -24.25 5.01 -7.61
N GLN A 156 -25.41 5.02 -8.27
CA GLN A 156 -26.51 5.96 -8.01
C GLN A 156 -27.74 5.19 -7.54
N SER A 157 -28.46 5.70 -6.54
CA SER A 157 -29.74 5.14 -6.09
C SER A 157 -30.69 6.20 -5.52
N PHE A 158 -31.97 5.86 -5.41
CA PHE A 158 -33.00 6.72 -4.83
C PHE A 158 -33.75 6.00 -3.70
N GLY A 159 -34.10 6.74 -2.65
CA GLY A 159 -34.80 6.22 -1.46
C GLY A 159 -34.01 5.19 -0.65
N ALA A 160 -32.70 5.07 -0.90
CA ALA A 160 -31.86 4.14 -0.18
C ALA A 160 -31.64 4.63 1.26
N VAL A 161 -31.58 3.69 2.20
CA VAL A 161 -31.28 3.99 3.60
C VAL A 161 -30.08 3.13 4.06
N PRO A 162 -29.28 3.63 5.02
CA PRO A 162 -28.18 2.84 5.59
C PRO A 162 -28.67 1.49 6.11
N PRO A 163 -27.89 0.41 5.92
CA PRO A 163 -28.25 -0.90 6.45
C PRO A 163 -28.24 -0.89 7.97
N ASP A 164 -29.05 -1.77 8.56
CA ASP A 164 -28.94 -2.07 9.99
C ASP A 164 -27.79 -3.03 10.25
N ILE A 165 -27.24 -3.01 11.46
CA ILE A 165 -26.26 -3.98 11.92
C ILE A 165 -26.88 -4.80 13.06
N TRP A 166 -27.01 -6.10 12.81
CA TRP A 166 -27.52 -7.07 13.77
C TRP A 166 -26.37 -7.95 14.26
N PHE A 167 -26.29 -8.14 15.57
CA PHE A 167 -25.30 -9.02 16.21
C PHE A 167 -25.98 -10.27 16.73
N ILE A 168 -25.55 -11.44 16.26
CA ILE A 168 -26.13 -12.74 16.62
C ILE A 168 -25.07 -13.57 17.33
N THR A 169 -25.39 -14.00 18.55
CA THR A 169 -24.54 -14.90 19.33
C THR A 169 -25.39 -15.78 20.26
N GLN A 170 -24.74 -16.61 21.05
CA GLN A 170 -25.35 -17.30 22.17
C GLN A 170 -24.81 -16.71 23.48
N TYR A 171 -25.71 -16.42 24.41
CA TYR A 171 -25.35 -16.11 25.79
C TYR A 171 -25.55 -17.34 26.68
N PHE A 172 -24.63 -17.55 27.61
CA PHE A 172 -24.77 -18.60 28.61
C PHE A 172 -24.08 -18.20 29.93
N VAL A 173 -24.60 -18.73 31.04
CA VAL A 173 -24.04 -18.50 32.36
C VAL A 173 -23.04 -19.60 32.66
N HIS A 174 -21.75 -19.24 32.68
CA HIS A 174 -20.68 -20.19 32.98
C HIS A 174 -20.67 -20.57 34.47
N LYS A 175 -20.35 -21.83 34.79
CA LYS A 175 -20.30 -22.33 36.18
C LYS A 175 -19.33 -21.55 37.07
N MET A 176 -18.19 -21.16 36.50
CA MET A 176 -17.21 -20.28 37.15
C MET A 176 -17.65 -18.82 37.12
N THR A 177 -17.86 -18.23 38.30
CA THR A 177 -18.35 -16.85 38.48
C THR A 177 -17.50 -15.79 37.77
N LYS A 178 -16.17 -15.94 37.74
CA LYS A 178 -15.28 -15.00 37.04
C LYS A 178 -15.55 -15.00 35.53
N ARG A 179 -15.72 -16.19 34.92
CA ARG A 179 -16.03 -16.33 33.50
C ARG A 179 -17.44 -15.84 33.15
N ALA A 180 -18.42 -16.09 34.04
CA ALA A 180 -19.76 -15.53 33.89
C ALA A 180 -19.75 -13.99 33.90
N LYS A 181 -18.91 -13.37 34.75
CA LYS A 181 -18.72 -11.91 34.74
C LYS A 181 -18.12 -11.41 33.43
N GLU A 182 -17.16 -12.12 32.84
CA GLU A 182 -16.59 -11.79 31.53
C GLU A 182 -17.66 -11.79 30.43
N PHE A 183 -18.47 -12.86 30.33
CA PHE A 183 -19.56 -12.91 29.35
C PHE A 183 -20.62 -11.83 29.57
N ARG A 184 -20.97 -11.55 30.83
CA ARG A 184 -21.89 -10.45 31.14
C ARG A 184 -21.31 -9.09 30.71
N GLN A 185 -20.02 -8.87 30.94
CA GLN A 185 -19.35 -7.64 30.51
C GLN A 185 -19.27 -7.53 28.99
N CYS A 186 -18.96 -8.64 28.31
CA CYS A 186 -18.96 -8.73 26.86
C CYS A 186 -20.33 -8.33 26.27
N LEU A 187 -21.42 -8.90 26.77
CA LEU A 187 -22.78 -8.53 26.35
C LEU A 187 -23.07 -7.06 26.62
N LYS A 188 -22.73 -6.54 27.82
CA LYS A 188 -22.88 -5.11 28.14
C LYS A 188 -22.18 -4.20 27.13
N ASN A 189 -20.97 -4.54 26.72
CA ASN A 189 -20.22 -3.76 25.74
C ASN A 189 -20.89 -3.78 24.36
N ASN A 190 -21.40 -4.92 23.90
CA ASN A 190 -22.17 -5.01 22.66
C ASN A 190 -23.46 -4.17 22.71
N LEU A 191 -24.19 -4.18 23.84
CA LEU A 191 -25.40 -3.37 24.01
C LEU A 191 -25.10 -1.86 23.98
N ALA A 192 -23.95 -1.48 24.54
CA ALA A 192 -23.46 -0.09 24.55
C ALA A 192 -22.94 0.39 23.18
N CYS A 193 -22.59 -0.51 22.25
CA CYS A 193 -22.13 -0.14 20.92
C CYS A 193 -23.25 0.52 20.11
N GLU A 194 -23.09 1.80 19.75
CA GLU A 194 -24.11 2.54 19.00
C GLU A 194 -24.30 2.07 17.56
N ALA A 195 -23.26 1.48 16.97
CA ALA A 195 -23.31 0.94 15.62
C ALA A 195 -24.20 -0.32 15.52
N ILE A 196 -24.41 -1.05 16.63
CA ILE A 196 -25.29 -2.23 16.67
C ILE A 196 -26.73 -1.78 16.93
N ASP A 197 -27.61 -2.08 15.97
CA ASP A 197 -29.03 -1.74 16.02
C ASP A 197 -29.84 -2.81 16.76
N LYS A 198 -29.46 -4.09 16.65
CA LYS A 198 -30.17 -5.21 17.29
C LYS A 198 -29.21 -6.32 17.72
N VAL A 199 -29.49 -6.95 18.86
CA VAL A 199 -28.74 -8.12 19.37
C VAL A 199 -29.69 -9.31 19.46
N ILE A 200 -29.35 -10.41 18.79
CA ILE A 200 -30.10 -11.66 18.82
C ILE A 200 -29.33 -12.68 19.66
N LEU A 201 -29.97 -13.20 20.70
CA LEU A 201 -29.42 -14.23 21.58
C LEU A 201 -30.13 -15.57 21.33
N LEU A 202 -29.46 -16.45 20.59
CA LEU A 202 -29.93 -17.82 20.31
C LEU A 202 -29.50 -18.75 21.45
N ASN A 203 -30.35 -18.89 22.45
CA ASN A 203 -30.00 -19.51 23.74
C ASN A 203 -30.62 -20.89 23.94
N GLU A 204 -30.01 -21.68 24.83
CA GLU A 204 -30.52 -23.00 25.22
C GLU A 204 -31.75 -22.92 26.12
N SER A 205 -31.83 -21.87 26.96
CA SER A 205 -32.92 -21.63 27.89
C SER A 205 -33.26 -20.15 27.96
N ASP A 206 -34.35 -19.78 28.63
CA ASP A 206 -34.62 -18.39 29.00
C ASP A 206 -33.55 -17.88 29.97
N LEU A 207 -32.98 -16.72 29.65
CA LEU A 207 -31.90 -16.07 30.41
C LEU A 207 -32.15 -14.55 30.49
N LYS A 208 -33.36 -14.08 30.15
CA LYS A 208 -33.67 -12.65 30.01
C LYS A 208 -33.30 -11.80 31.23
N TYR A 209 -33.40 -12.38 32.42
CA TYR A 209 -33.03 -11.73 33.68
C TYR A 209 -31.55 -11.28 33.72
N GLU A 210 -30.65 -11.93 32.97
CA GLU A 210 -29.21 -11.63 33.00
C GLU A 210 -28.85 -10.27 32.42
N TRP A 211 -29.69 -9.70 31.54
CA TRP A 211 -29.46 -8.41 30.89
C TRP A 211 -30.61 -7.42 31.01
N SER A 212 -31.78 -7.80 31.55
CA SER A 212 -32.96 -6.92 31.62
C SER A 212 -32.73 -5.59 32.35
N GLY A 213 -31.78 -5.53 33.29
CA GLY A 213 -31.38 -4.31 33.99
C GLY A 213 -30.26 -3.50 33.31
N THR A 214 -29.82 -3.89 32.11
CA THR A 214 -28.70 -3.27 31.40
C THR A 214 -29.20 -2.24 30.39
N LYS A 215 -28.54 -1.08 30.31
CA LYS A 215 -28.77 -0.08 29.27
C LYS A 215 -28.54 -0.70 27.88
N GLY A 216 -29.47 -0.51 26.94
CA GLY A 216 -29.40 -1.15 25.62
C GLY A 216 -30.10 -2.50 25.55
N SER A 217 -30.68 -2.99 26.65
CA SER A 217 -31.43 -4.27 26.68
C SER A 217 -32.65 -4.27 25.76
N GLU A 218 -33.19 -3.10 25.39
CA GLU A 218 -34.23 -2.93 24.38
C GLU A 218 -33.79 -3.38 22.98
N LYS A 219 -32.49 -3.48 22.72
CA LYS A 219 -31.92 -4.04 21.48
C LYS A 219 -32.00 -5.56 21.43
N VAL A 220 -32.23 -6.23 22.57
CA VAL A 220 -32.09 -7.69 22.69
C VAL A 220 -33.38 -8.40 22.32
N GLU A 221 -33.27 -9.32 21.37
CA GLU A 221 -34.25 -10.38 21.14
C GLU A 221 -33.63 -11.71 21.55
N GLN A 222 -34.31 -12.46 22.43
CA GLN A 222 -33.91 -13.81 22.78
C GLN A 222 -34.78 -14.83 22.06
N VAL A 223 -34.13 -15.85 21.49
CA VAL A 223 -34.78 -17.00 20.86
C VAL A 223 -34.27 -18.26 21.56
N ILE A 224 -35.19 -19.09 22.06
CA ILE A 224 -34.85 -20.32 22.75
C ILE A 224 -34.76 -21.45 21.72
N ILE A 225 -33.54 -21.86 21.36
CA ILE A 225 -33.27 -22.94 20.41
C ILE A 225 -33.06 -24.30 21.09
N GLY A 226 -33.00 -24.34 22.43
CA GLY A 226 -32.93 -25.57 23.23
C GLY A 226 -31.62 -26.37 23.11
N THR A 227 -30.68 -25.93 22.28
CA THR A 227 -29.44 -26.63 21.96
C THR A 227 -28.26 -25.68 21.85
N ARG A 228 -27.04 -26.22 21.93
CA ARG A 228 -25.81 -25.45 21.75
C ARG A 228 -25.74 -24.89 20.34
N LEU A 229 -25.52 -23.58 20.23
CA LEU A 229 -25.48 -22.85 18.96
C LEU A 229 -24.55 -23.48 17.91
N THR A 230 -25.08 -23.68 16.70
CA THR A 230 -24.35 -24.12 15.52
C THR A 230 -24.26 -23.02 14.44
N TYR A 231 -23.36 -23.19 13.47
CA TYR A 231 -23.33 -22.30 12.30
C TYR A 231 -24.59 -22.42 11.43
N ALA A 232 -25.25 -23.57 11.41
CA ALA A 232 -26.54 -23.73 10.75
C ALA A 232 -27.63 -22.86 11.38
N ASP A 233 -27.69 -22.78 12.72
CA ASP A 233 -28.67 -21.93 13.42
C ASP A 233 -28.48 -20.45 13.09
N LEU A 234 -27.22 -19.99 13.08
CA LEU A 234 -26.85 -18.61 12.72
C LEU A 234 -27.31 -18.24 11.30
N LEU A 235 -26.98 -19.08 10.33
CA LEU A 235 -27.32 -18.88 8.92
C LEU A 235 -28.82 -19.00 8.69
N LYS A 236 -29.49 -19.98 9.31
CA LYS A 236 -30.93 -20.22 9.18
C LYS A 236 -31.72 -19.06 9.78
N TYR A 237 -31.37 -18.59 10.97
CA TYR A 237 -32.03 -17.42 11.55
C TYR A 237 -31.86 -16.17 10.65
N THR A 238 -30.67 -16.00 10.08
CA THR A 238 -30.41 -14.91 9.12
C THR A 238 -31.26 -15.03 7.86
N TYR A 239 -31.38 -16.24 7.32
CA TYR A 239 -32.18 -16.53 6.14
C TYR A 239 -33.67 -16.27 6.38
N GLU A 240 -34.20 -16.70 7.52
CA GLU A 240 -35.64 -16.71 7.81
C GLU A 240 -36.17 -15.40 8.41
N HIS A 241 -35.38 -14.70 9.24
CA HIS A 241 -35.89 -13.63 10.11
C HIS A 241 -35.23 -12.27 9.93
N VAL A 242 -34.01 -12.19 9.41
CA VAL A 242 -33.28 -10.92 9.30
C VAL A 242 -33.74 -10.16 8.05
N PRO A 243 -34.05 -8.84 8.09
CA PRO A 243 -34.41 -8.06 6.91
C PRO A 243 -33.33 -8.02 5.82
N ASP A 244 -33.71 -7.72 4.57
CA ASP A 244 -32.77 -7.78 3.43
C ASP A 244 -31.64 -6.74 3.49
N ASN A 245 -31.92 -5.52 3.97
CA ASN A 245 -30.97 -4.42 4.10
C ASN A 245 -30.29 -4.42 5.48
N THR A 246 -29.67 -5.53 5.83
CA THR A 246 -29.06 -5.74 7.16
C THR A 246 -27.71 -6.45 7.03
N ILE A 247 -26.71 -5.93 7.72
CA ILE A 247 -25.41 -6.56 7.93
C ILE A 247 -25.49 -7.35 9.23
N VAL A 248 -25.04 -8.60 9.20
CA VAL A 248 -25.17 -9.56 10.29
C VAL A 248 -23.79 -9.97 10.77
N ILE A 249 -23.58 -9.86 12.07
CA ILE A 249 -22.36 -10.27 12.75
C ILE A 249 -22.65 -11.56 13.51
N TYR A 250 -21.88 -12.60 13.24
CA TYR A 250 -21.81 -13.82 14.03
C TYR A 250 -20.55 -13.75 14.88
N ALA A 251 -20.64 -14.02 16.18
CA ALA A 251 -19.45 -13.98 17.02
C ALA A 251 -19.50 -14.95 18.20
N ASN A 252 -18.32 -15.32 18.69
CA ASN A 252 -18.18 -16.03 19.96
C ASN A 252 -18.72 -15.19 21.14
N ALA A 253 -19.17 -15.85 22.21
CA ALA A 253 -19.86 -15.21 23.34
C ALA A 253 -18.97 -14.23 24.15
N ASP A 254 -17.65 -14.33 24.01
CA ASP A 254 -16.63 -13.47 24.62
C ASP A 254 -16.10 -12.39 23.67
N ILE A 255 -16.74 -12.18 22.52
CA ILE A 255 -16.39 -11.14 21.56
C ILE A 255 -17.39 -9.98 21.61
N TYR A 256 -16.86 -8.77 21.75
CA TYR A 256 -17.64 -7.55 21.60
C TYR A 256 -17.12 -6.64 20.47
N CYS A 257 -18.02 -5.86 19.89
CA CYS A 257 -17.71 -4.86 18.89
C CYS A 257 -17.62 -3.46 19.52
N ASN A 258 -16.88 -2.56 18.87
CA ASN A 258 -16.75 -1.16 19.26
C ASN A 258 -17.03 -0.22 18.07
N GLN A 259 -16.73 1.06 18.23
CA GLN A 259 -17.02 2.11 17.23
C GLN A 259 -16.37 1.85 15.85
N THR A 260 -15.28 1.06 15.78
CA THR A 260 -14.65 0.72 14.49
C THR A 260 -15.57 -0.02 13.53
N LEU A 261 -16.69 -0.56 14.02
CA LEU A 261 -17.72 -1.20 13.23
C LEU A 261 -18.37 -0.28 12.19
N GLU A 262 -18.31 1.04 12.37
CA GLU A 262 -18.81 2.02 11.40
C GLU A 262 -18.07 1.97 10.06
N GLU A 263 -16.86 1.41 10.00
CA GLU A 263 -16.16 1.16 8.74
C GLU A 263 -16.96 0.24 7.80
N LEU A 264 -17.91 -0.56 8.30
CA LEU A 264 -18.83 -1.34 7.46
C LEU A 264 -19.70 -0.47 6.55
N TYR A 265 -19.99 0.78 6.91
CA TYR A 265 -20.74 1.70 6.06
C TYR A 265 -19.91 2.26 4.91
N SER A 266 -18.60 1.98 4.88
CA SER A 266 -17.72 2.33 3.76
C SER A 266 -17.54 1.21 2.75
N VAL A 267 -18.10 0.01 3.00
CA VAL A 267 -17.93 -1.17 2.14
C VAL A 267 -19.29 -1.76 1.76
N ASP A 268 -19.45 -2.12 0.50
CA ASP A 268 -20.59 -2.92 0.06
C ASP A 268 -20.42 -4.38 0.52
N MET A 269 -21.07 -4.78 1.61
CA MET A 269 -20.95 -6.14 2.15
C MET A 269 -21.65 -7.23 1.30
N ARG A 270 -22.32 -6.88 0.19
CA ARG A 270 -22.97 -7.87 -0.68
C ARG A 270 -21.94 -8.81 -1.29
N ASP A 271 -22.20 -10.11 -1.17
CA ASP A 271 -21.32 -11.23 -1.56
C ASP A 271 -19.96 -11.28 -0.87
N LYS A 272 -19.76 -10.46 0.15
CA LYS A 272 -18.54 -10.45 0.96
C LYS A 272 -18.81 -11.12 2.30
N MET A 273 -17.78 -11.75 2.86
CA MET A 273 -17.74 -12.13 4.26
C MET A 273 -16.44 -11.63 4.87
N PHE A 274 -16.54 -10.86 5.95
CA PHE A 274 -15.38 -10.59 6.77
C PHE A 274 -15.26 -11.68 7.82
N ALA A 275 -14.08 -12.29 7.94
CA ALA A 275 -13.76 -13.28 8.96
C ALA A 275 -12.62 -12.72 9.81
N LEU A 276 -12.96 -12.18 10.96
CA LEU A 276 -12.10 -11.26 11.71
C LEU A 276 -11.27 -12.00 12.75
N LEU A 277 -9.96 -11.72 12.73
CA LEU A 277 -9.07 -12.01 13.85
C LEU A 277 -9.37 -11.05 15.01
N ARG A 278 -9.41 -11.59 16.22
CA ARG A 278 -9.70 -10.83 17.44
C ARG A 278 -8.54 -9.96 17.93
N TRP A 279 -8.91 -8.96 18.72
CA TRP A 279 -8.03 -8.18 19.58
C TRP A 279 -8.26 -8.57 21.03
N ASP A 280 -7.22 -8.90 21.77
CA ASP A 280 -7.31 -9.23 23.19
C ASP A 280 -7.24 -7.94 24.02
N GLU A 281 -8.14 -7.82 24.99
CA GLU A 281 -8.13 -6.75 25.99
C GLU A 281 -7.11 -7.08 27.10
N VAL A 282 -6.02 -6.32 27.19
CA VAL A 282 -4.95 -6.58 28.16
C VAL A 282 -5.29 -5.97 29.52
N SER A 283 -5.35 -4.65 29.62
CA SER A 283 -5.63 -3.94 30.88
C SER A 283 -6.98 -3.19 30.88
N GLY A 284 -7.60 -2.96 29.72
CA GLY A 284 -8.88 -2.27 29.58
C GLY A 284 -9.23 -1.99 28.12
N PRO A 285 -10.37 -1.32 27.83
CA PRO A 285 -10.89 -1.16 26.47
C PRO A 285 -9.98 -0.36 25.52
N ASP A 286 -9.07 0.45 26.07
CA ASP A 286 -8.10 1.25 25.30
C ASP A 286 -6.77 0.52 25.07
N ASP A 287 -6.53 -0.60 25.76
CA ASP A 287 -5.30 -1.39 25.69
C ASP A 287 -5.57 -2.73 25.00
N LEU A 288 -5.58 -2.67 23.66
CA LEU A 288 -5.92 -3.77 22.77
C LEU A 288 -4.69 -4.28 22.03
N LYS A 289 -4.50 -5.60 22.04
CA LYS A 289 -3.44 -6.27 21.27
C LYS A 289 -4.01 -7.29 20.31
N ILE A 290 -3.62 -7.23 19.04
CA ILE A 290 -4.05 -8.21 18.04
C ILE A 290 -3.57 -9.62 18.42
N PHE A 291 -4.44 -10.62 18.29
CA PHE A 291 -4.15 -12.04 18.61
C PHE A 291 -3.31 -12.70 17.51
N GLY A 292 -2.14 -12.14 17.19
CA GLY A 292 -1.39 -12.57 16.02
C GLY A 292 -0.13 -11.75 15.74
N PRO A 293 0.27 -11.62 14.44
CA PRO A 293 -0.52 -11.93 13.25
C PRO A 293 -0.75 -13.43 13.03
N ARG A 294 -2.02 -13.82 12.87
CA ARG A 294 -2.45 -15.21 12.62
C ARG A 294 -3.41 -15.24 11.44
N VAL A 295 -3.32 -16.32 10.68
CA VAL A 295 -4.16 -16.56 9.48
C VAL A 295 -5.20 -17.65 9.71
N ASP A 296 -5.05 -18.37 10.80
CA ASP A 296 -5.69 -19.64 11.14
C ASP A 296 -6.68 -19.49 12.31
N SER A 297 -7.10 -18.27 12.64
CA SER A 297 -8.01 -18.01 13.75
C SER A 297 -8.98 -16.87 13.46
N GLN A 298 -10.27 -17.12 13.66
CA GLN A 298 -11.33 -16.11 13.55
C GLN A 298 -12.40 -16.31 14.63
N ASP A 299 -12.88 -15.22 15.21
CA ASP A 299 -13.88 -15.28 16.29
C ASP A 299 -15.17 -14.49 15.97
N ALA A 300 -15.16 -13.75 14.86
CA ALA A 300 -16.31 -13.04 14.35
C ALA A 300 -16.39 -13.09 12.83
N TRP A 301 -17.60 -13.21 12.30
CA TRP A 301 -17.89 -13.25 10.87
C TRP A 301 -18.98 -12.23 10.54
N ILE A 302 -18.83 -11.49 9.46
CA ILE A 302 -19.76 -10.42 9.07
C ILE A 302 -20.22 -10.67 7.64
N VAL A 303 -21.53 -10.73 7.43
CA VAL A 303 -22.17 -10.98 6.12
C VAL A 303 -23.34 -10.04 5.89
N HIS A 304 -23.75 -9.85 4.64
CA HIS A 304 -25.00 -9.16 4.32
C HIS A 304 -26.17 -10.16 4.23
N ALA A 305 -27.30 -9.86 4.87
CA ALA A 305 -28.46 -10.76 4.95
C ALA A 305 -29.01 -11.15 3.56
N SER A 306 -29.13 -10.19 2.63
CA SER A 306 -29.55 -10.50 1.25
C SER A 306 -28.59 -11.48 0.52
N SER A 307 -27.30 -11.48 0.90
CA SER A 307 -26.33 -12.42 0.33
C SER A 307 -26.52 -13.83 0.89
N VAL A 308 -26.97 -13.94 2.13
CA VAL A 308 -27.36 -15.23 2.71
C VAL A 308 -28.63 -15.75 2.04
N LYS A 309 -29.66 -14.90 1.94
CA LYS A 309 -30.98 -15.28 1.40
C LYS A 309 -31.00 -15.68 -0.07
N LYS A 310 -30.14 -15.09 -0.89
CA LYS A 310 -30.07 -15.43 -2.32
C LYS A 310 -29.39 -16.77 -2.64
N ARG A 311 -28.85 -17.45 -1.62
CA ARG A 311 -28.15 -18.73 -1.77
C ARG A 311 -29.05 -19.88 -1.32
N THR A 312 -28.87 -21.03 -1.94
CA THR A 312 -29.52 -22.28 -1.52
C THR A 312 -28.62 -23.01 -0.55
N TRP A 313 -29.14 -23.37 0.63
CA TRP A 313 -28.35 -23.93 1.72
C TRP A 313 -28.64 -25.41 1.93
N ASP A 314 -27.58 -26.21 2.04
CA ASP A 314 -27.63 -27.51 2.70
C ASP A 314 -27.24 -27.30 4.17
N TRP A 315 -28.25 -27.18 5.03
CA TRP A 315 -28.04 -26.92 6.46
C TRP A 315 -27.15 -27.98 7.12
N SER A 316 -27.20 -29.23 6.66
CA SER A 316 -26.42 -30.34 7.23
C SER A 316 -24.91 -30.09 7.15
N THR A 317 -24.46 -29.37 6.11
CA THR A 317 -23.06 -28.97 5.94
C THR A 317 -22.58 -28.07 7.09
N PHE A 318 -23.48 -27.27 7.68
CA PHE A 318 -23.18 -26.28 8.73
C PHE A 318 -23.58 -26.73 10.14
N GLN A 319 -24.01 -27.99 10.32
CA GLN A 319 -24.41 -28.57 11.61
C GLN A 319 -23.21 -28.89 12.51
N TYR A 320 -22.48 -27.86 12.92
CA TYR A 320 -21.39 -27.95 13.88
C TYR A 320 -21.37 -26.75 14.82
N LYS A 321 -20.94 -27.01 16.06
CA LYS A 321 -21.01 -26.05 17.17
C LYS A 321 -19.98 -24.94 17.02
N LEU A 322 -20.41 -23.73 17.32
CA LEU A 322 -19.54 -22.57 17.47
C LEU A 322 -18.53 -22.79 18.62
N GLY A 323 -17.26 -22.44 18.39
CA GLY A 323 -16.19 -22.58 19.38
C GLY A 323 -15.54 -23.97 19.47
N THR A 324 -15.81 -24.87 18.50
CA THR A 324 -15.11 -26.16 18.40
C THR A 324 -13.75 -25.99 17.70
N ALA A 325 -12.74 -26.81 18.02
CA ALA A 325 -11.43 -26.71 17.39
C ALA A 325 -11.51 -26.85 15.84
N GLY A 326 -10.93 -25.89 15.11
CA GLY A 326 -10.91 -25.84 13.65
C GLY A 326 -12.23 -25.42 12.99
N CYS A 327 -13.26 -25.05 13.76
CA CYS A 327 -14.56 -24.65 13.20
C CYS A 327 -14.51 -23.32 12.44
N ASP A 328 -13.62 -22.41 12.83
CA ASP A 328 -13.41 -21.11 12.21
C ASP A 328 -12.92 -21.24 10.75
N ASN A 329 -11.84 -21.99 10.54
CA ASN A 329 -11.26 -22.23 9.23
C ASN A 329 -12.12 -23.15 8.36
N ARG A 330 -12.94 -24.02 8.97
CA ARG A 330 -13.94 -24.81 8.25
C ARG A 330 -15.06 -23.89 7.76
N PHE A 331 -15.61 -23.05 8.62
CA PHE A 331 -16.70 -22.15 8.26
C PHE A 331 -16.29 -21.19 7.14
N THR A 332 -15.07 -20.66 7.17
CA THR A 332 -14.54 -19.85 6.07
C THR A 332 -14.40 -20.67 4.78
N GLY A 333 -13.92 -21.92 4.84
CA GLY A 333 -13.87 -22.82 3.69
C GLY A 333 -15.26 -23.15 3.11
N ASP A 334 -16.25 -23.43 3.95
CA ASP A 334 -17.62 -23.72 3.55
C ASP A 334 -18.26 -22.48 2.89
N MET A 335 -18.10 -21.29 3.49
CA MET A 335 -18.60 -20.03 2.94
C MET A 335 -17.90 -19.65 1.62
N PHE A 336 -16.62 -20.00 1.45
CA PHE A 336 -15.92 -19.85 0.17
C PHE A 336 -16.54 -20.73 -0.92
N GLY A 337 -16.89 -21.98 -0.58
CA GLY A 337 -17.65 -22.87 -1.46
C GLY A 337 -19.02 -22.31 -1.85
N MET A 338 -19.61 -21.48 -0.99
CA MET A 338 -20.83 -20.72 -1.26
C MET A 338 -20.59 -19.44 -2.09
N LYS A 339 -19.40 -19.25 -2.68
CA LYS A 339 -19.03 -18.09 -3.51
C LYS A 339 -19.09 -16.75 -2.76
N PHE A 340 -18.74 -16.73 -1.47
CA PHE A 340 -18.44 -15.46 -0.79
C PHE A 340 -16.99 -15.06 -1.06
N MET A 341 -16.75 -13.77 -1.27
CA MET A 341 -15.41 -13.21 -1.22
C MET A 341 -15.02 -12.98 0.24
N ILE A 342 -13.94 -13.62 0.69
CA ILE A 342 -13.58 -13.64 2.10
C ILE A 342 -12.28 -12.88 2.35
N SER A 343 -12.32 -11.97 3.33
CA SER A 343 -11.19 -11.16 3.78
C SER A 343 -11.19 -10.99 5.31
N ASN A 344 -10.06 -10.53 5.86
CA ASN A 344 -9.90 -10.30 7.29
C ASN A 344 -9.40 -8.86 7.56
N PRO A 345 -10.28 -7.84 7.50
CA PRO A 345 -9.91 -6.45 7.77
C PRO A 345 -9.80 -6.11 9.27
N CYS A 346 -9.25 -7.01 10.09
CA CYS A 346 -9.20 -6.86 11.55
C CYS A 346 -8.40 -5.64 12.04
N ASN A 347 -7.56 -5.04 11.19
CA ASN A 347 -6.84 -3.81 11.54
C ASN A 347 -7.74 -2.58 11.45
N SER A 348 -8.77 -2.61 10.61
CA SER A 348 -9.77 -1.54 10.46
C SER A 348 -11.01 -1.78 11.34
N ILE A 349 -11.47 -3.03 11.45
CA ILE A 349 -12.62 -3.41 12.29
C ILE A 349 -12.12 -4.30 13.43
N LYS A 350 -12.17 -3.77 14.65
CA LYS A 350 -11.64 -4.44 15.84
C LYS A 350 -12.76 -5.12 16.62
N THR A 351 -12.79 -6.45 16.57
CA THR A 351 -13.60 -7.28 17.47
C THR A 351 -12.77 -7.68 18.68
N VAL A 352 -13.23 -7.33 19.87
CA VAL A 352 -12.44 -7.42 21.11
C VAL A 352 -12.86 -8.62 21.93
N HIS A 353 -11.87 -9.34 22.43
CA HIS A 353 -12.03 -10.56 23.19
C HIS A 353 -11.79 -10.35 24.68
N ILE A 354 -12.78 -10.72 25.50
CA ILE A 354 -12.68 -10.67 26.96
C ILE A 354 -12.50 -12.10 27.50
N HIS A 355 -11.26 -12.48 27.76
CA HIS A 355 -10.94 -13.79 28.33
C HIS A 355 -9.71 -13.75 29.25
N LYS A 356 -9.80 -12.97 30.33
CA LYS A 356 -8.72 -12.82 31.31
C LYS A 356 -8.54 -14.08 32.17
N THR A 357 -9.54 -14.96 32.22
CA THR A 357 -9.49 -16.21 32.98
C THR A 357 -8.76 -17.37 32.28
N GLU A 358 -8.54 -17.31 30.95
CA GLU A 358 -7.95 -18.38 30.12
C GLU A 358 -8.62 -19.77 30.18
N ILE A 359 -9.78 -19.90 30.85
CA ILE A 359 -10.53 -21.16 30.97
C ILE A 359 -11.11 -21.57 29.61
N ARG A 360 -10.80 -22.77 29.12
CA ARG A 360 -11.30 -23.33 27.86
C ARG A 360 -11.99 -24.68 28.09
N ASP A 361 -13.22 -24.82 27.60
CA ASP A 361 -14.04 -26.03 27.76
C ASP A 361 -14.00 -26.97 26.54
N TYR A 362 -13.22 -26.65 25.50
CA TYR A 362 -13.11 -27.48 24.29
C TYR A 362 -11.85 -28.35 24.27
N ASN A 363 -11.94 -29.52 23.65
CA ASN A 363 -10.80 -30.41 23.43
C ASN A 363 -10.03 -29.99 22.16
N LYS A 364 -8.77 -29.57 22.32
CA LYS A 364 -7.90 -29.15 21.20
C LYS A 364 -7.61 -30.27 20.18
N HIS A 365 -7.78 -31.53 20.57
CA HIS A 365 -7.52 -32.69 19.70
C HIS A 365 -8.75 -33.09 18.88
N ASP A 366 -9.93 -32.58 19.22
CA ASP A 366 -11.18 -32.86 18.51
C ASP A 366 -11.41 -31.81 17.41
N ILE A 367 -10.54 -31.85 16.40
CA ILE A 367 -10.58 -30.92 15.27
C ILE A 367 -11.68 -31.36 14.30
N ILE A 368 -12.60 -30.44 14.04
CA ILE A 368 -13.67 -30.67 13.07
C ILE A 368 -13.08 -30.82 11.66
N GLN A 369 -13.32 -31.97 11.02
CA GLN A 369 -12.92 -32.23 9.64
C GLN A 369 -13.64 -31.28 8.67
N ALA A 370 -12.91 -30.79 7.67
CA ALA A 370 -13.40 -29.92 6.60
C ALA A 370 -13.00 -30.45 5.23
N LYS A 371 -13.70 -30.02 4.17
CA LYS A 371 -13.28 -30.29 2.78
C LYS A 371 -12.03 -29.49 2.42
N ILE A 372 -12.00 -28.23 2.87
CA ILE A 372 -10.91 -27.27 2.70
C ILE A 372 -10.84 -26.44 3.99
N TYR A 373 -9.64 -26.13 4.47
CA TYR A 373 -9.43 -25.05 5.45
C TYR A 373 -8.97 -23.79 4.71
N LEU A 374 -9.62 -22.66 4.98
CA LEU A 374 -9.25 -21.38 4.39
C LEU A 374 -8.60 -20.47 5.43
N TYR A 375 -7.30 -20.25 5.30
CA TYR A 375 -6.52 -19.33 6.12
C TYR A 375 -6.55 -17.93 5.49
N ILE A 376 -6.79 -16.91 6.30
CA ILE A 376 -7.08 -15.56 5.80
C ILE A 376 -6.16 -14.56 6.49
N HIS A 377 -5.33 -13.89 5.69
CA HIS A 377 -4.36 -12.93 6.19
C HIS A 377 -5.02 -11.67 6.76
N PRO A 378 -4.62 -11.22 7.96
CA PRO A 378 -4.96 -9.90 8.50
C PRO A 378 -4.65 -8.78 7.51
N SER A 379 -5.57 -7.81 7.41
CA SER A 379 -5.49 -6.69 6.48
C SER A 379 -6.20 -5.44 7.02
N ASN A 380 -6.08 -4.32 6.29
CA ASN A 380 -6.89 -3.11 6.47
C ASN A 380 -7.99 -3.08 5.39
N ILE A 381 -9.01 -2.23 5.58
CA ILE A 381 -9.86 -1.73 4.49
C ILE A 381 -9.11 -0.57 3.84
N THR A 382 -8.83 -0.66 2.54
CA THR A 382 -8.15 0.40 1.79
C THR A 382 -9.14 1.36 1.14
N TYR A 383 -8.73 2.60 0.85
CA TYR A 383 -9.62 3.53 0.13
C TYR A 383 -9.92 3.07 -1.31
N MET A 384 -8.92 2.51 -1.99
CA MET A 384 -9.02 2.06 -3.38
C MET A 384 -8.74 0.58 -3.52
N GLU A 385 -9.25 -0.01 -4.60
CA GLU A 385 -8.94 -1.38 -5.02
C GLU A 385 -7.44 -1.51 -5.36
N GLN A 386 -6.76 -2.53 -4.86
CA GLN A 386 -5.36 -2.80 -5.22
C GLN A 386 -5.30 -3.65 -6.49
N ALA A 387 -5.01 -3.02 -7.63
CA ALA A 387 -4.90 -3.68 -8.92
C ALA A 387 -3.51 -4.33 -9.11
N ARG A 388 -3.50 -5.58 -9.60
CA ARG A 388 -2.27 -6.34 -9.86
C ARG A 388 -1.67 -6.13 -11.25
N SER A 389 -2.41 -5.50 -12.15
CA SER A 389 -1.98 -5.21 -13.53
C SER A 389 -2.41 -3.82 -13.97
N GLY A 390 -1.67 -3.22 -14.91
CA GLY A 390 -2.10 -1.99 -15.58
C GLY A 390 -3.25 -2.27 -16.57
N PRO A 391 -3.98 -1.22 -17.00
CA PRO A 391 -5.16 -1.39 -17.83
C PRO A 391 -4.83 -1.75 -19.28
N LYS A 392 -3.69 -1.30 -19.81
CA LYS A 392 -3.26 -1.58 -21.19
C LYS A 392 -1.78 -1.87 -21.26
N LEU A 393 -1.40 -3.11 -21.59
CA LEU A 393 -0.01 -3.47 -21.90
C LEU A 393 0.39 -2.91 -23.26
N VAL A 394 1.50 -2.18 -23.33
CA VAL A 394 1.99 -1.54 -24.56
C VAL A 394 3.42 -1.96 -24.94
N GLY A 395 4.14 -2.60 -24.03
CA GLY A 395 5.47 -3.14 -24.33
C GLY A 395 6.13 -3.78 -23.12
N LYS A 396 7.41 -4.14 -23.28
CA LYS A 396 8.24 -4.70 -22.21
C LYS A 396 9.68 -4.17 -22.26
N ILE A 397 10.38 -4.21 -21.13
CA ILE A 397 11.84 -4.13 -21.03
C ILE A 397 12.32 -5.52 -20.58
N GLU A 398 13.13 -6.16 -21.42
CA GLU A 398 13.57 -7.56 -21.29
C GLU A 398 15.10 -7.65 -21.29
N GLY A 399 15.65 -8.84 -21.07
CA GLY A 399 17.10 -9.09 -21.18
C GLY A 399 17.93 -8.54 -20.01
N ARG A 400 17.30 -8.28 -18.86
CA ARG A 400 17.94 -7.73 -17.65
C ARG A 400 18.71 -8.78 -16.85
N ASN A 401 19.58 -9.55 -17.51
CA ASN A 401 20.40 -10.56 -16.85
C ASN A 401 21.81 -10.04 -16.63
N THR A 402 22.37 -10.32 -15.46
CA THR A 402 23.74 -9.94 -15.08
C THR A 402 24.59 -11.19 -14.87
N ASN A 403 25.72 -11.29 -15.59
CA ASN A 403 26.68 -12.38 -15.41
C ASN A 403 27.70 -12.01 -14.34
N VAL A 404 27.60 -12.60 -13.16
CA VAL A 404 28.49 -12.32 -12.02
C VAL A 404 29.59 -13.36 -11.96
N THR A 405 30.86 -12.92 -11.92
CA THR A 405 32.01 -13.80 -11.70
C THR A 405 32.79 -13.35 -10.48
N ILE A 406 32.97 -14.24 -9.50
CA ILE A 406 33.70 -13.93 -8.28
C ILE A 406 35.20 -14.06 -8.51
N ARG A 407 35.95 -13.00 -8.21
CA ARG A 407 37.42 -12.98 -8.28
C ARG A 407 38.00 -12.70 -6.90
N CYS A 408 38.94 -13.56 -6.47
CA CYS A 408 39.69 -13.41 -5.22
C CYS A 408 41.15 -13.79 -5.47
N LEU A 409 42.04 -13.43 -4.55
CA LEU A 409 43.45 -13.80 -4.61
C LEU A 409 43.67 -15.32 -4.50
N ASN A 410 42.77 -16.03 -3.83
CA ASN A 410 42.77 -17.50 -3.79
C ASN A 410 41.34 -18.08 -3.81
N GLN A 411 41.23 -19.33 -4.27
CA GLN A 411 39.93 -20.01 -4.43
C GLN A 411 39.19 -20.24 -3.10
N LYS A 412 39.91 -20.43 -1.99
CA LYS A 412 39.31 -20.67 -0.67
C LYS A 412 38.54 -19.45 -0.16
N GLN A 413 39.03 -18.24 -0.44
CA GLN A 413 38.32 -17.00 -0.14
C GLN A 413 37.01 -16.90 -0.94
N ALA A 414 37.04 -17.20 -2.23
CA ALA A 414 35.85 -17.17 -3.08
C ALA A 414 34.79 -18.20 -2.61
N GLN A 415 35.23 -19.40 -2.23
CA GLN A 415 34.34 -20.43 -1.66
C GLN A 415 33.71 -19.96 -0.34
N THR A 416 34.51 -19.38 0.57
CA THR A 416 34.02 -18.89 1.86
C THR A 416 33.00 -17.76 1.66
N TYR A 417 33.32 -16.79 0.80
CA TYR A 417 32.45 -15.66 0.48
C TYR A 417 31.09 -16.12 -0.07
N THR A 418 31.08 -16.99 -1.09
CA THR A 418 29.84 -17.47 -1.71
C THR A 418 28.96 -18.27 -0.75
N VAL A 419 29.57 -19.09 0.13
CA VAL A 419 28.84 -19.81 1.18
C VAL A 419 28.22 -18.86 2.21
N MET A 420 28.95 -17.81 2.60
CA MET A 420 28.42 -16.80 3.54
C MET A 420 27.31 -15.98 2.90
N LEU A 421 27.50 -15.54 1.65
CA LEU A 421 26.52 -14.75 0.91
C LEU A 421 25.20 -15.53 0.70
N ALA A 422 25.27 -16.82 0.39
CA ALA A 422 24.10 -17.68 0.22
C ALA A 422 23.23 -17.78 1.50
N ARG A 423 23.81 -17.57 2.69
CA ARG A 423 23.06 -17.57 3.97
C ARG A 423 22.17 -16.33 4.12
N GLU A 424 22.55 -15.22 3.49
CA GLU A 424 21.75 -13.98 3.45
C GLU A 424 20.55 -14.10 2.48
N LYS A 425 20.48 -15.16 1.68
CA LYS A 425 19.39 -15.51 0.74
C LYS A 425 19.11 -14.52 -0.38
N LYS A 426 19.81 -13.38 -0.44
CA LYS A 426 19.68 -12.39 -1.51
C LYS A 426 20.36 -12.84 -2.81
N PHE A 427 21.58 -13.36 -2.70
CA PHE A 427 22.38 -13.82 -3.83
C PHE A 427 22.88 -15.24 -3.60
N VAL A 428 22.77 -16.09 -4.62
CA VAL A 428 23.28 -17.46 -4.60
C VAL A 428 24.14 -17.65 -5.84
N TRP A 429 25.46 -17.54 -5.66
CA TRP A 429 26.43 -17.57 -6.76
C TRP A 429 27.47 -18.67 -6.57
N SER A 430 28.02 -19.12 -7.69
CA SER A 430 29.15 -20.05 -7.77
C SER A 430 30.48 -19.31 -7.62
N HIS A 431 31.45 -19.98 -6.98
CA HIS A 431 32.84 -19.52 -6.90
C HIS A 431 33.71 -20.10 -8.03
N GLU A 432 33.20 -21.07 -8.80
CA GLU A 432 33.92 -21.76 -9.87
C GLU A 432 33.57 -21.22 -11.26
N THR A 433 32.31 -20.84 -11.44
CA THR A 433 31.74 -20.48 -12.74
C THR A 433 30.91 -19.20 -12.64
N ALA A 434 30.77 -18.50 -13.76
CA ALA A 434 29.92 -17.31 -13.83
C ALA A 434 28.47 -17.68 -13.49
N SER A 435 27.85 -16.89 -12.61
CA SER A 435 26.46 -17.05 -12.19
C SER A 435 25.58 -16.04 -12.92
N ILE A 436 24.41 -16.47 -13.36
CA ILE A 436 23.44 -15.59 -14.02
C ILE A 436 22.46 -15.09 -12.96
N GLN A 437 22.56 -13.81 -12.62
CA GLN A 437 21.53 -13.12 -11.83
C GLN A 437 20.45 -12.63 -12.79
N SER A 438 19.24 -13.19 -12.69
CA SER A 438 18.12 -12.80 -13.57
C SER A 438 17.34 -11.63 -12.98
N GLY A 439 17.20 -10.55 -13.73
CA GLY A 439 16.35 -9.42 -13.38
C GLY A 439 14.91 -9.56 -13.91
N SER A 440 13.97 -8.88 -13.25
CA SER A 440 12.55 -8.88 -13.64
C SER A 440 12.35 -8.29 -15.04
N THR A 441 11.52 -8.95 -15.86
CA THR A 441 10.98 -8.34 -17.08
C THR A 441 9.96 -7.27 -16.70
N LEU A 442 10.16 -6.04 -17.15
CA LEU A 442 9.23 -4.94 -16.84
C LEU A 442 8.15 -4.85 -17.89
N ALA A 443 6.90 -5.09 -17.50
CA ALA A 443 5.74 -4.87 -18.35
C ALA A 443 5.37 -3.38 -18.39
N ILE A 444 5.54 -2.76 -19.57
CA ILE A 444 5.19 -1.36 -19.79
C ILE A 444 3.70 -1.28 -20.10
N HIS A 445 2.99 -0.51 -19.31
CA HIS A 445 1.57 -0.23 -19.50
C HIS A 445 1.34 1.24 -19.81
N ASN A 446 0.16 1.51 -20.36
CA ASN A 446 -0.38 2.84 -20.56
C ASN A 446 -1.67 3.01 -19.73
N TRP A 447 -1.76 4.10 -19.00
CA TRP A 447 -2.96 4.51 -18.26
C TRP A 447 -3.49 5.82 -18.84
N THR A 448 -4.80 5.88 -19.03
CA THR A 448 -5.49 7.10 -19.49
C THR A 448 -6.19 7.77 -18.33
N ASN A 449 -6.04 9.09 -18.19
CA ASN A 449 -6.65 9.91 -17.14
C ASN A 449 -6.36 9.36 -15.73
N ALA A 450 -5.08 9.23 -15.41
CA ALA A 450 -4.61 8.68 -14.15
C ALA A 450 -3.88 9.73 -13.31
N PHE A 451 -3.62 9.39 -12.06
CA PHE A 451 -2.82 10.18 -11.15
C PHE A 451 -1.56 9.41 -10.75
N THR A 452 -0.49 10.13 -10.45
CA THR A 452 0.70 9.56 -9.81
C THR A 452 0.99 10.28 -8.50
N THR A 453 1.45 9.53 -7.49
CA THR A 453 2.07 10.10 -6.28
C THR A 453 3.49 10.57 -6.58
N GLY A 454 4.09 11.33 -5.66
CA GLY A 454 5.52 11.69 -5.71
C GLY A 454 6.48 10.49 -5.71
N GLY A 455 6.02 9.31 -5.29
CA GLY A 455 6.78 8.05 -5.38
C GLY A 455 6.52 7.27 -6.68
N GLY A 456 5.77 7.82 -7.64
CA GLY A 456 5.47 7.12 -8.89
C GLY A 456 4.40 6.02 -8.77
N LEU A 457 3.61 5.98 -7.68
CA LEU A 457 2.47 5.06 -7.59
C LEU A 457 1.30 5.60 -8.40
N LEU A 458 0.87 4.83 -9.39
CA LEU A 458 -0.28 5.16 -10.23
C LEU A 458 -1.59 4.80 -9.55
N TYR A 459 -2.58 5.67 -9.68
CA TYR A 459 -3.95 5.43 -9.26
C TYR A 459 -4.96 6.13 -10.18
N ASP A 460 -6.16 5.58 -10.26
CA ASP A 460 -7.33 6.24 -10.83
C ASP A 460 -8.41 6.38 -9.75
N TYR A 461 -9.64 6.77 -10.12
CA TYR A 461 -10.71 6.94 -9.14
C TYR A 461 -11.06 5.65 -8.38
N LYS A 462 -10.84 4.47 -8.96
CA LYS A 462 -11.23 3.19 -8.35
C LYS A 462 -10.04 2.44 -7.76
N LYS A 463 -8.89 2.52 -8.43
CA LYS A 463 -7.77 1.59 -8.26
C LYS A 463 -6.49 2.33 -7.93
N ILE A 464 -5.73 1.75 -7.00
CA ILE A 464 -4.29 1.96 -6.90
C ILE A 464 -3.58 0.77 -7.56
N TYR A 465 -2.63 1.05 -8.43
CA TYR A 465 -1.95 0.04 -9.22
C TYR A 465 -0.72 -0.49 -8.48
N ALA A 466 -0.96 -1.50 -7.64
CA ALA A 466 0.02 -2.08 -6.73
C ALA A 466 1.02 -3.03 -7.41
N GLY A 467 0.60 -3.73 -8.48
CA GLY A 467 1.41 -4.81 -9.05
C GLY A 467 1.34 -6.11 -8.24
N PRO A 468 2.31 -7.02 -8.41
CA PRO A 468 2.44 -8.21 -7.58
C PRO A 468 2.57 -7.86 -6.09
N GLY A 469 2.00 -8.69 -5.20
CA GLY A 469 1.93 -8.36 -3.76
C GLY A 469 3.31 -8.18 -3.09
N GLU A 470 4.29 -9.04 -3.42
CA GLU A 470 5.62 -9.01 -2.81
C GLU A 470 6.43 -7.77 -3.19
N THR A 471 6.19 -7.21 -4.39
CA THR A 471 6.88 -6.00 -4.88
C THR A 471 6.21 -4.71 -4.39
N PHE A 472 4.95 -4.78 -3.98
CA PHE A 472 4.21 -3.66 -3.43
C PHE A 472 4.43 -3.46 -1.93
N ASP A 473 4.66 -4.54 -1.16
CA ASP A 473 4.86 -4.47 0.29
C ASP A 473 5.85 -3.37 0.72
N PRO A 474 7.02 -3.17 0.07
CA PRO A 474 7.96 -2.11 0.43
C PRO A 474 7.41 -0.67 0.28
N PHE A 475 6.38 -0.45 -0.54
CA PHE A 475 5.71 0.86 -0.69
C PHE A 475 4.74 1.16 0.46
N ILE A 476 4.39 0.14 1.25
CA ILE A 476 3.50 0.25 2.40
C ILE A 476 4.28 0.16 3.71
N SER A 477 5.22 -0.79 3.83
CA SER A 477 5.88 -1.10 5.10
C SER A 477 7.17 -0.32 5.35
N THR A 478 7.89 0.07 4.29
CA THR A 478 9.26 0.62 4.40
C THR A 478 9.49 1.87 3.56
N SER A 479 8.44 2.40 2.92
CA SER A 479 8.55 3.62 2.11
C SER A 479 8.85 4.82 3.00
N ASN A 480 9.81 5.64 2.59
CA ASN A 480 10.01 6.98 3.16
C ASN A 480 9.41 8.09 2.26
N ILE A 481 8.79 7.71 1.13
CA ILE A 481 7.98 8.61 0.32
C ILE A 481 6.50 8.43 0.71
N PRO A 482 5.78 9.51 1.08
CA PRO A 482 4.37 9.43 1.38
C PRO A 482 3.53 8.95 0.20
N SER A 483 2.78 7.86 0.36
CA SER A 483 1.82 7.34 -0.62
C SER A 483 0.48 8.10 -0.55
N ARG A 484 0.51 9.43 -0.62
CA ARG A 484 -0.69 10.28 -0.51
C ARG A 484 -1.41 10.35 -1.86
N THR A 485 -2.65 9.89 -1.88
CA THR A 485 -3.55 10.06 -3.02
C THR A 485 -4.44 11.27 -2.75
N SER A 486 -4.57 12.16 -3.73
CA SER A 486 -5.42 13.34 -3.63
C SER A 486 -6.26 13.51 -4.89
N PHE A 487 -7.58 13.54 -4.69
CA PHE A 487 -8.55 14.07 -5.66
C PHE A 487 -9.01 15.48 -5.27
N PHE A 488 -8.82 15.83 -4.00
CA PHE A 488 -9.19 17.10 -3.39
C PHE A 488 -7.93 17.91 -3.08
N GLY A 489 -7.38 18.55 -4.11
CA GLY A 489 -6.21 19.42 -4.01
C GLY A 489 -5.78 19.92 -5.40
N SER A 490 -5.00 21.00 -5.43
CA SER A 490 -4.37 21.45 -6.67
C SER A 490 -3.37 20.38 -7.14
N VAL A 491 -3.52 19.94 -8.39
CA VAL A 491 -2.63 18.98 -9.03
C VAL A 491 -2.10 19.59 -10.32
N GLU A 492 -0.82 19.37 -10.59
CA GLU A 492 -0.26 19.66 -11.90
C GLU A 492 -0.86 18.69 -12.92
N GLN A 493 -1.17 19.18 -14.11
CA GLN A 493 -1.82 18.41 -15.17
C GLN A 493 -0.89 18.34 -16.38
N VAL A 494 -0.62 17.12 -16.86
CA VAL A 494 0.23 16.90 -18.04
C VAL A 494 -0.39 15.90 -19.01
N ASP A 495 -0.11 16.07 -20.30
CA ASP A 495 -0.66 15.21 -21.35
C ASP A 495 -0.02 13.82 -21.37
N ASN A 496 1.32 13.76 -21.34
CA ASN A 496 2.06 12.50 -21.36
C ASN A 496 3.16 12.54 -20.30
N MET A 497 3.30 11.45 -19.53
CA MET A 497 4.35 11.35 -18.52
C MET A 497 4.88 9.93 -18.40
N ILE A 498 6.19 9.80 -18.20
CA ILE A 498 6.82 8.54 -17.79
C ILE A 498 6.66 8.39 -16.27
N VAL A 499 6.19 7.22 -15.83
CA VAL A 499 6.03 6.90 -14.41
C VAL A 499 6.84 5.68 -14.05
N ILE A 500 7.79 5.88 -13.14
CA ILE A 500 8.70 4.85 -12.62
C ILE A 500 8.56 4.86 -11.10
N PRO A 501 7.99 3.81 -10.49
CA PRO A 501 7.78 3.75 -9.05
C PRO A 501 9.10 3.69 -8.28
N SER A 502 9.17 4.43 -7.17
CA SER A 502 10.22 4.31 -6.15
C SER A 502 9.64 4.55 -4.76
N ASN A 503 10.09 3.76 -3.79
CA ASN A 503 9.72 3.90 -2.38
C ASN A 503 10.83 4.59 -1.54
N GLN A 504 11.93 5.01 -2.18
CA GLN A 504 13.08 5.65 -1.53
C GLN A 504 13.28 7.07 -2.03
N GLN A 505 13.17 8.04 -1.12
CA GLN A 505 13.41 9.46 -1.35
C GLN A 505 14.81 9.73 -1.90
N SER A 506 15.81 8.92 -1.51
CA SER A 506 17.17 9.01 -2.03
C SER A 506 17.26 8.85 -3.55
N THR A 507 16.29 8.17 -4.17
CA THR A 507 16.15 8.10 -5.64
C THR A 507 16.01 9.48 -6.28
N PHE A 508 15.40 10.44 -5.59
CA PHE A 508 15.14 11.78 -6.13
C PHE A 508 16.03 12.87 -5.52
N THR A 509 16.82 12.55 -4.49
CA THR A 509 17.72 13.51 -3.84
C THR A 509 19.21 13.22 -4.08
N ASN A 510 19.58 11.99 -4.42
CA ASN A 510 20.95 11.60 -4.79
C ASN A 510 21.04 11.46 -6.33
N PRO A 511 21.88 12.26 -7.03
CA PRO A 511 22.04 12.18 -8.48
C PRO A 511 22.42 10.80 -9.02
N ASP A 512 23.21 10.02 -8.28
CA ASP A 512 23.71 8.72 -8.71
C ASP A 512 22.57 7.70 -8.73
N LEU A 513 21.80 7.68 -7.64
CA LEU A 513 20.62 6.83 -7.50
C LEU A 513 19.54 7.25 -8.49
N TYR A 514 19.33 8.55 -8.70
CA TYR A 514 18.39 9.04 -9.72
C TYR A 514 18.77 8.54 -11.12
N CYS A 515 20.05 8.62 -11.48
CA CYS A 515 20.53 8.16 -12.78
C CYS A 515 20.17 6.68 -12.99
N ILE A 516 20.53 5.84 -12.02
CA ILE A 516 20.40 4.38 -12.13
C ILE A 516 18.95 3.90 -11.95
N ARG A 517 18.23 4.42 -10.96
CA ARG A 517 16.89 3.94 -10.57
C ARG A 517 15.75 4.61 -11.32
N TYR A 518 15.97 5.76 -11.96
CA TYR A 518 14.91 6.51 -12.64
C TYR A 518 15.32 6.91 -14.08
N LEU A 519 16.41 7.66 -14.26
CA LEU A 519 16.78 8.24 -15.55
C LEU A 519 17.06 7.18 -16.62
N ALA A 520 17.74 6.09 -16.26
CA ALA A 520 18.05 4.99 -17.18
C ALA A 520 16.77 4.42 -17.82
N TYR A 521 15.73 4.18 -17.02
CA TYR A 521 14.45 3.68 -17.52
C TYR A 521 13.69 4.75 -18.31
N ALA A 522 13.77 6.01 -17.91
CA ALA A 522 13.15 7.10 -18.66
C ALA A 522 13.75 7.22 -20.07
N ILE A 523 15.07 7.14 -20.21
CA ILE A 523 15.77 7.14 -21.51
C ILE A 523 15.36 5.92 -22.34
N GLN A 524 15.27 4.74 -21.75
CA GLN A 524 14.77 3.54 -22.46
C GLN A 524 13.34 3.75 -23.00
N LEU A 525 12.46 4.42 -22.24
CA LEU A 525 11.10 4.73 -22.67
C LEU A 525 11.05 5.81 -23.75
N TYR A 526 11.91 6.85 -23.70
CA TYR A 526 12.07 7.80 -24.80
C TYR A 526 12.52 7.12 -26.08
N LYS A 527 13.52 6.22 -26.00
CA LYS A 527 14.00 5.44 -27.17
C LYS A 527 12.91 4.54 -27.74
N LYS A 528 12.08 3.94 -26.88
CA LYS A 528 11.01 3.02 -27.29
C LYS A 528 9.81 3.73 -27.90
N TYR A 529 9.51 4.95 -27.45
CA TYR A 529 8.37 5.75 -27.94
C TYR A 529 8.84 7.16 -28.33
N PRO A 530 9.65 7.30 -29.40
CA PRO A 530 10.29 8.57 -29.77
C PRO A 530 9.28 9.65 -30.18
N ASP A 531 8.10 9.25 -30.66
CA ASP A 531 7.05 10.16 -31.12
C ASP A 531 6.23 10.79 -29.98
N ILE A 532 6.47 10.38 -28.72
CA ILE A 532 5.73 10.88 -27.57
C ILE A 532 6.59 11.84 -26.76
N ASN A 533 6.12 13.07 -26.61
CA ASN A 533 6.75 14.06 -25.77
C ASN A 533 6.38 13.84 -24.29
N PHE A 534 7.18 13.02 -23.58
CA PHE A 534 6.94 12.71 -22.17
C PHE A 534 7.43 13.79 -21.21
N ASN A 535 6.67 14.03 -20.15
CA ASN A 535 7.16 14.62 -18.92
C ASN A 535 7.86 13.57 -18.05
N ILE A 536 8.81 14.01 -17.23
CA ILE A 536 9.43 13.21 -16.17
C ILE A 536 9.52 14.01 -14.87
N PHE A 537 9.63 13.32 -13.74
CA PHE A 537 10.03 13.98 -12.50
C PHE A 537 11.46 14.47 -12.62
N MET A 538 11.70 15.74 -12.28
CA MET A 538 12.99 16.40 -12.41
C MET A 538 13.30 17.17 -11.11
N PRO A 539 13.97 16.54 -10.14
CA PRO A 539 14.39 17.21 -8.90
C PRO A 539 15.39 18.33 -9.17
N GLN A 540 15.22 19.47 -8.49
CA GLN A 540 16.07 20.64 -8.68
C GLN A 540 17.55 20.37 -8.33
N ALA A 541 17.80 19.60 -7.25
CA ALA A 541 19.13 19.30 -6.75
C ALA A 541 20.02 18.55 -7.75
N ILE A 542 19.43 17.90 -8.75
CA ILE A 542 20.15 17.02 -9.68
C ILE A 542 20.20 17.56 -11.11
N LEU A 543 19.63 18.75 -11.36
CA LEU A 543 19.56 19.37 -12.69
C LEU A 543 20.93 19.54 -13.35
N ASN A 544 21.95 19.93 -12.59
CA ASN A 544 23.31 20.12 -13.11
C ASN A 544 23.88 18.83 -13.70
N THR A 545 23.59 17.69 -13.07
CA THR A 545 23.99 16.37 -13.56
C THR A 545 23.19 16.01 -14.82
N ILE A 546 21.86 16.13 -14.78
CA ILE A 546 20.98 15.68 -15.88
C ILE A 546 21.20 16.48 -17.16
N ARG A 547 21.48 17.78 -17.08
CA ARG A 547 21.76 18.63 -18.25
C ARG A 547 22.96 18.16 -19.08
N THR A 548 23.80 17.31 -18.52
CA THR A 548 24.94 16.72 -19.26
C THR A 548 24.56 15.48 -20.07
N PHE A 549 23.34 14.95 -19.94
CA PHE A 549 22.87 13.77 -20.65
C PHE A 549 22.03 14.14 -21.88
N LYS A 550 22.21 13.39 -22.97
CA LYS A 550 21.33 13.37 -24.14
C LYS A 550 20.18 12.39 -23.86
N LEU A 551 19.06 12.92 -23.38
CA LEU A 551 17.91 12.10 -22.95
C LEU A 551 17.09 11.51 -24.10
N ARG A 552 17.04 12.21 -25.25
CA ARG A 552 16.28 11.80 -26.43
C ARG A 552 16.92 12.36 -27.70
N ASP A 553 16.54 11.79 -28.84
CA ASP A 553 16.93 12.25 -30.17
C ASP A 553 15.98 13.36 -30.68
N SER A 554 15.88 14.45 -29.93
CA SER A 554 15.11 15.65 -30.30
C SER A 554 15.81 16.91 -29.80
N THR A 555 15.68 17.99 -30.56
CA THR A 555 16.18 19.33 -30.21
C THR A 555 15.25 20.09 -29.27
N GLU A 556 14.01 19.61 -29.09
CA GLU A 556 13.06 20.22 -28.16
C GLU A 556 13.47 19.97 -26.71
N ALA A 557 13.27 20.98 -25.86
CA ALA A 557 13.51 20.85 -24.43
C ALA A 557 12.68 19.71 -23.84
N VAL A 558 13.29 18.92 -22.96
CA VAL A 558 12.59 17.84 -22.24
C VAL A 558 11.63 18.48 -21.24
N PRO A 559 10.31 18.27 -21.38
CA PRO A 559 9.37 18.82 -20.41
C PRO A 559 9.52 18.06 -19.09
N ALA A 560 9.42 18.79 -17.99
CA ALA A 560 9.90 18.34 -16.70
C ALA A 560 9.02 18.89 -15.58
N ILE A 561 8.69 18.03 -14.63
CA ILE A 561 7.90 18.37 -13.45
C ILE A 561 8.81 18.41 -12.24
N ALA A 562 8.79 19.51 -11.48
CA ALA A 562 9.58 19.60 -10.26
C ALA A 562 9.15 18.51 -9.26
N TRP A 563 10.09 17.67 -8.84
CA TRP A 563 9.76 16.59 -7.91
C TRP A 563 9.44 17.11 -6.51
N ASN A 564 8.31 16.66 -5.96
CA ASN A 564 7.89 16.90 -4.58
C ASN A 564 7.30 15.60 -4.01
N PRO A 565 7.81 15.08 -2.87
CA PRO A 565 7.35 13.81 -2.29
C PRO A 565 5.87 13.83 -1.86
N ASN A 566 5.29 15.02 -1.66
CA ASN A 566 3.90 15.20 -1.25
C ASN A 566 2.96 15.57 -2.40
N ALA A 567 3.47 15.71 -3.63
CA ALA A 567 2.64 16.11 -4.77
C ALA A 567 1.89 14.91 -5.38
N SER A 568 0.73 15.22 -5.95
CA SER A 568 0.02 14.35 -6.89
C SER A 568 -0.05 15.06 -8.24
N ILE A 569 0.12 14.31 -9.32
CA ILE A 569 0.06 14.83 -10.69
C ILE A 569 -1.03 14.08 -11.43
N TYR A 570 -1.86 14.82 -12.15
CA TYR A 570 -2.80 14.25 -13.11
C TYR A 570 -2.11 14.09 -14.47
N ILE A 571 -2.29 12.92 -15.06
CA ILE A 571 -1.64 12.53 -16.31
C ILE A 571 -2.72 11.99 -17.26
N LYS A 572 -2.89 12.64 -18.41
CA LYS A 572 -3.82 12.17 -19.43
C LYS A 572 -3.38 10.83 -20.03
N ASN A 573 -2.09 10.63 -20.28
CA ASN A 573 -1.50 9.36 -20.71
C ASN A 573 -0.20 9.06 -19.94
N ALA A 574 -0.27 8.19 -18.94
CA ALA A 574 0.92 7.72 -18.23
C ALA A 574 1.50 6.49 -18.92
N TYR A 575 2.83 6.41 -19.02
CA TYR A 575 3.56 5.27 -19.55
C TYR A 575 4.61 4.82 -18.54
N GLY A 576 4.65 3.54 -18.23
CA GLY A 576 5.51 3.07 -17.15
C GLY A 576 5.22 1.64 -16.77
N PHE A 577 5.70 1.25 -15.60
CA PHE A 577 5.51 -0.09 -15.06
C PHE A 577 5.07 -0.01 -13.59
N LEU A 578 4.53 -1.12 -13.10
CA LEU A 578 4.08 -1.27 -11.73
C LEU A 578 5.27 -1.42 -10.77
N PRO A 579 5.09 -1.24 -9.45
CA PRO A 579 6.09 -1.57 -8.45
C PRO A 579 6.76 -2.92 -8.69
N GLU A 580 8.09 -2.92 -8.79
CA GLU A 580 8.91 -4.08 -9.15
C GLU A 580 10.29 -3.97 -8.49
N ILE A 581 10.98 -5.11 -8.32
CA ILE A 581 12.36 -5.12 -7.84
C ILE A 581 13.28 -4.71 -8.99
N LEU A 582 13.88 -3.52 -8.88
CA LEU A 582 14.75 -2.94 -9.90
C LEU A 582 16.23 -3.20 -9.60
N GLU A 583 16.66 -4.45 -9.70
CA GLU A 583 18.09 -4.80 -9.68
C GLU A 583 18.81 -4.20 -10.90
N VAL A 584 19.98 -3.61 -10.68
CA VAL A 584 20.76 -2.98 -11.76
C VAL A 584 21.27 -4.03 -12.75
N SER A 585 21.01 -3.82 -14.03
CA SER A 585 21.49 -4.71 -15.09
C SER A 585 22.40 -3.97 -16.08
N PRO A 586 23.12 -4.70 -16.96
CA PRO A 586 23.89 -4.08 -18.03
C PRO A 586 23.08 -3.12 -18.91
N VAL A 587 21.77 -3.36 -19.04
CA VAL A 587 20.88 -2.52 -19.86
C VAL A 587 20.79 -1.09 -19.31
N GLU A 588 20.63 -0.92 -17.99
CA GLU A 588 20.53 0.40 -17.37
C GLU A 588 21.86 1.16 -17.44
N ILE A 589 22.98 0.48 -17.11
CA ILE A 589 24.31 1.09 -17.15
C ILE A 589 24.65 1.51 -18.59
N GLN A 590 24.39 0.64 -19.56
CA GLN A 590 24.68 0.96 -20.95
C GLN A 590 23.84 2.13 -21.44
N THR A 591 22.55 2.17 -21.06
CA THR A 591 21.67 3.28 -21.43
C THR A 591 22.22 4.62 -20.93
N LEU A 592 22.74 4.67 -19.70
CA LEU A 592 23.32 5.89 -19.15
C LEU A 592 24.63 6.27 -19.84
N ARG A 593 25.51 5.30 -20.10
CA ARG A 593 26.78 5.53 -20.81
C ARG A 593 26.54 6.06 -22.23
N ASP A 594 25.61 5.47 -22.98
CA ASP A 594 25.21 5.95 -24.32
C ASP A 594 24.65 7.37 -24.29
N ALA A 595 23.90 7.69 -23.22
CA ALA A 595 23.25 8.98 -23.07
C ALA A 595 24.17 10.05 -22.51
N TRP A 596 25.38 9.74 -22.01
CA TRP A 596 26.28 10.71 -21.40
C TRP A 596 27.48 10.99 -22.30
N PRO A 597 27.50 12.09 -23.09
CA PRO A 597 28.58 12.36 -24.05
C PRO A 597 29.97 12.51 -23.42
N ALA A 598 30.01 12.80 -22.12
CA ALA A 598 31.24 12.96 -21.35
C ALA A 598 31.83 11.63 -20.85
N PHE A 599 31.11 10.52 -21.04
CA PHE A 599 31.61 9.17 -20.81
C PHE A 599 32.78 8.87 -21.75
N LYS A 600 33.79 8.13 -21.27
CA LYS A 600 35.02 7.87 -22.01
C LYS A 600 35.34 6.38 -21.99
N GLU A 601 35.62 5.84 -23.17
CA GLU A 601 36.23 4.52 -23.38
C GLU A 601 37.29 4.62 -24.48
N PRO A 602 38.35 3.78 -24.44
CA PRO A 602 38.77 2.90 -23.34
C PRO A 602 39.59 3.65 -22.27
N SER A 603 40.07 2.96 -21.23
CA SER A 603 40.94 3.55 -20.19
C SER A 603 42.36 3.84 -20.71
N GLU A 604 42.53 4.90 -21.50
CA GLU A 604 43.88 5.36 -21.90
C GLU A 604 44.64 6.02 -20.75
N SER A 605 43.92 6.41 -19.69
CA SER A 605 44.45 7.12 -18.54
C SER A 605 44.92 6.17 -17.42
N LYS A 606 46.18 6.32 -17.02
CA LYS A 606 46.81 5.55 -15.92
C LYS A 606 46.64 6.25 -14.57
N PHE A 607 45.44 6.34 -14.02
CA PHE A 607 45.24 6.79 -12.63
C PHE A 607 44.29 5.86 -11.88
N CYS A 608 44.45 5.83 -10.56
CA CYS A 608 43.67 5.02 -9.65
C CYS A 608 42.71 5.90 -8.85
N VAL A 609 41.43 5.55 -8.86
CA VAL A 609 40.41 6.17 -8.02
C VAL A 609 40.36 5.45 -6.68
N VAL A 610 40.36 6.20 -5.58
CA VAL A 610 40.19 5.62 -4.25
C VAL A 610 38.96 6.23 -3.59
N LEU A 611 37.98 5.40 -3.25
CA LEU A 611 36.81 5.82 -2.47
C LEU A 611 37.20 5.96 -1.00
N THR A 612 37.37 7.21 -0.56
CA THR A 612 37.88 7.49 0.79
C THR A 612 36.79 7.48 1.84
N ASP A 613 37.12 6.98 3.03
CA ASP A 613 36.28 6.93 4.23
C ASP A 613 37.14 6.98 5.51
N ASP A 614 36.57 6.58 6.64
CA ASP A 614 37.27 6.53 7.93
C ASP A 614 38.40 5.48 7.96
N LEU A 615 38.36 4.46 7.10
CA LEU A 615 39.38 3.41 7.00
C LEU A 615 40.42 3.74 5.93
N ILE A 616 40.00 4.08 4.72
CA ILE A 616 40.84 4.48 3.60
C ILE A 616 40.83 6.01 3.53
N THR A 617 41.70 6.65 4.32
CA THR A 617 41.82 8.11 4.31
C THR A 617 42.59 8.59 3.07
N SER A 618 42.41 9.87 2.67
CA SER A 618 43.19 10.44 1.55
C SER A 618 44.69 10.34 1.80
N THR A 619 45.14 10.57 3.03
CA THR A 619 46.54 10.42 3.42
C THR A 619 47.04 9.00 3.17
N PHE A 620 46.32 7.97 3.65
CA PHE A 620 46.69 6.58 3.42
C PHE A 620 46.70 6.24 1.90
N ALA A 621 45.68 6.69 1.18
CA ALA A 621 45.58 6.46 -0.26
C ALA A 621 46.78 7.06 -1.03
N GLU A 622 47.12 8.31 -0.75
CA GLU A 622 48.17 9.04 -1.47
C GLU A 622 49.58 8.66 -1.03
N THR A 623 49.81 8.46 0.27
CA THR A 623 51.17 8.24 0.80
C THR A 623 51.56 6.76 0.87
N VAL A 624 50.60 5.85 0.87
CA VAL A 624 50.86 4.40 0.99
C VAL A 624 50.45 3.66 -0.27
N LEU A 625 49.18 3.77 -0.70
CA LEU A 625 48.69 3.06 -1.88
C LEU A 625 49.28 3.63 -3.18
N GLY A 626 49.40 4.96 -3.31
CA GLY A 626 49.97 5.62 -4.49
C GLY A 626 51.38 5.12 -4.86
N PRO A 627 52.37 5.17 -3.95
CA PRO A 627 53.71 4.64 -4.20
C PRO A 627 53.73 3.13 -4.52
N LEU A 628 52.85 2.36 -3.89
CA LEU A 628 52.74 0.91 -4.12
C LEU A 628 52.24 0.59 -5.54
N ILE A 629 51.18 1.27 -5.97
CA ILE A 629 50.51 1.05 -7.26
C ILE A 629 51.28 1.73 -8.41
N LYS A 630 52.07 2.76 -8.12
CA LYS A 630 52.83 3.57 -9.09
C LYS A 630 51.93 4.29 -10.10
N MET A 631 50.77 4.74 -9.64
CA MET A 631 49.80 5.52 -10.41
C MET A 631 49.39 6.77 -9.62
N PRO A 632 49.08 7.89 -10.29
CA PRO A 632 48.37 9.01 -9.69
C PRO A 632 47.09 8.54 -8.99
N ILE A 633 46.89 9.00 -7.75
CA ILE A 633 45.71 8.70 -6.93
C ILE A 633 44.74 9.87 -7.04
N VAL A 634 43.47 9.55 -7.30
CA VAL A 634 42.37 10.50 -7.23
C VAL A 634 41.43 10.04 -6.12
N CYS A 635 41.46 10.76 -5.01
CA CYS A 635 40.57 10.53 -3.88
C CYS A 635 39.18 11.07 -4.17
N VAL A 636 38.17 10.22 -3.99
CA VAL A 636 36.75 10.61 -4.08
C VAL A 636 36.09 10.22 -2.77
N GLY A 637 35.58 11.21 -2.02
CA GLY A 637 34.89 10.96 -0.77
C GLY A 637 33.72 10.00 -0.98
N ARG A 638 33.53 9.08 -0.02
CA ARG A 638 32.45 8.09 -0.09
C ARG A 638 31.08 8.70 -0.37
N LYS A 639 30.76 9.82 0.30
CA LYS A 639 29.47 10.52 0.17
C LYS A 639 29.42 11.56 -0.96
N GLU A 640 30.49 11.73 -1.73
CA GLU A 640 30.45 12.57 -2.94
C GLU A 640 29.60 11.89 -4.01
N PHE A 641 28.82 12.67 -4.76
CA PHE A 641 27.91 12.17 -5.81
C PHE A 641 27.79 13.20 -6.94
N GLY A 642 27.14 12.80 -8.03
CA GLY A 642 26.82 13.67 -9.16
C GLY A 642 28.03 14.07 -10.01
N LEU A 643 27.87 15.14 -10.79
CA LEU A 643 28.78 15.48 -11.89
C LEU A 643 30.26 15.67 -11.46
N GLU A 644 30.50 16.28 -10.30
CA GLU A 644 31.87 16.47 -9.79
C GLU A 644 32.54 15.12 -9.48
N ALA A 645 31.81 14.21 -8.84
CA ALA A 645 32.30 12.87 -8.57
C ALA A 645 32.51 12.09 -9.88
N TYR A 646 31.58 12.19 -10.84
CA TYR A 646 31.73 11.54 -12.15
C TYR A 646 32.97 12.00 -12.90
N ASN A 647 33.30 13.30 -12.82
CA ASN A 647 34.49 13.86 -13.46
C ASN A 647 35.80 13.33 -12.87
N LYS A 648 35.82 12.98 -11.58
CA LYS A 648 36.96 12.35 -10.90
C LYS A 648 37.10 10.87 -11.22
N VAL A 649 35.99 10.19 -11.52
CA VAL A 649 35.93 8.74 -11.69
C VAL A 649 36.10 8.31 -13.15
N ARG A 650 35.54 9.07 -14.10
CA ARG A 650 35.56 8.72 -15.53
C ARG A 650 36.99 8.54 -16.05
N GLY A 651 37.23 7.48 -16.81
CA GLY A 651 38.54 7.18 -17.40
C GLY A 651 39.55 6.51 -16.47
N ALA A 652 39.21 6.22 -15.21
CA ALA A 652 40.10 5.49 -14.31
C ALA A 652 40.40 4.07 -14.82
N SER A 653 41.61 3.58 -14.56
CA SER A 653 42.04 2.21 -14.90
C SER A 653 42.02 1.26 -13.69
N LEU A 654 42.05 1.81 -12.48
CA LEU A 654 41.95 1.09 -11.22
C LEU A 654 41.02 1.84 -10.26
N CYS A 655 40.21 1.11 -9.50
CA CYS A 655 39.42 1.66 -8.41
C CYS A 655 39.63 0.83 -7.13
N ILE A 656 39.74 1.49 -5.98
CA ILE A 656 39.86 0.85 -4.67
C ILE A 656 38.77 1.39 -3.75
N LEU A 657 38.05 0.49 -3.07
CA LEU A 657 37.06 0.85 -2.07
C LEU A 657 37.02 -0.16 -0.92
N PHE A 658 36.49 0.29 0.22
CA PHE A 658 36.08 -0.58 1.31
C PHE A 658 34.55 -0.62 1.39
N ASN A 659 33.93 -1.78 1.50
CA ASN A 659 32.48 -1.91 1.46
C ASN A 659 31.93 -2.56 2.74
N LEU A 660 30.77 -2.08 3.17
CA LEU A 660 30.00 -2.56 4.32
C LEU A 660 28.52 -2.75 3.95
N PRO A 661 27.75 -3.51 4.74
CA PRO A 661 26.31 -3.61 4.57
C PRO A 661 25.61 -2.24 4.52
N LYS A 662 24.64 -2.11 3.60
CA LYS A 662 23.76 -0.93 3.41
C LYS A 662 24.49 0.36 2.99
N GLN A 663 25.47 0.23 2.09
CA GLN A 663 26.21 1.36 1.50
C GLN A 663 25.95 1.52 0.00
N ASP A 664 24.83 1.02 -0.52
CA ASP A 664 24.47 1.09 -1.94
C ASP A 664 24.37 2.52 -2.48
N GLU A 665 24.10 3.49 -1.63
CA GLU A 665 24.06 4.92 -2.00
C GLU A 665 25.45 5.55 -2.18
N ASP A 666 26.49 4.93 -1.61
CA ASP A 666 27.81 5.53 -1.46
C ASP A 666 28.72 5.29 -2.68
N TRP A 667 28.57 4.17 -3.37
CA TRP A 667 29.44 3.79 -4.50
C TRP A 667 28.74 3.84 -5.85
N MET A 668 27.47 4.25 -5.90
CA MET A 668 26.67 4.18 -7.13
C MET A 668 27.27 5.04 -8.26
N LYS A 669 27.93 6.18 -7.97
CA LYS A 669 28.74 6.96 -8.94
C LYS A 669 29.73 6.15 -9.78
N LEU A 670 30.17 5.00 -9.30
CA LEU A 670 31.12 4.14 -10.01
C LEU A 670 30.55 3.52 -11.29
N TRP A 671 29.27 3.75 -11.62
CA TRP A 671 28.65 3.30 -12.87
C TRP A 671 29.36 3.91 -14.10
N CYS A 672 29.99 5.07 -13.91
CA CYS A 672 30.73 5.79 -14.94
C CYS A 672 32.21 5.39 -15.08
N LEU A 673 32.67 4.38 -14.32
CA LEU A 673 33.97 3.75 -14.58
C LEU A 673 33.98 3.15 -16.01
N PRO A 674 35.12 3.15 -16.71
CA PRO A 674 35.24 2.49 -18.01
C PRO A 674 34.98 0.98 -17.90
N ARG A 675 34.47 0.37 -18.99
CA ARG A 675 34.42 -1.08 -19.11
C ARG A 675 35.79 -1.71 -18.91
N GLY A 676 35.83 -2.85 -18.23
CA GLY A 676 37.05 -3.57 -17.88
C GLY A 676 37.90 -2.89 -16.80
N CYS A 677 37.46 -1.75 -16.23
CA CYS A 677 38.18 -1.14 -15.11
C CYS A 677 38.29 -2.13 -13.96
N ARG A 678 39.50 -2.30 -13.43
CA ARG A 678 39.77 -3.21 -12.32
C ARG A 678 39.37 -2.55 -11.02
N VAL A 679 38.65 -3.27 -10.18
CA VAL A 679 38.18 -2.75 -8.90
C VAL A 679 38.61 -3.65 -7.77
N LEU A 680 39.32 -3.13 -6.77
CA LEU A 680 39.68 -3.86 -5.56
C LEU A 680 38.66 -3.49 -4.48
N GLU A 681 37.71 -4.40 -4.25
CA GLU A 681 36.69 -4.25 -3.21
C GLU A 681 37.15 -4.95 -1.94
N PHE A 682 37.48 -4.16 -0.91
CA PHE A 682 37.76 -4.67 0.41
C PHE A 682 36.48 -4.86 1.21
N GLN A 683 36.31 -6.02 1.85
CA GLN A 683 35.19 -6.29 2.77
C GLN A 683 35.69 -6.86 4.09
N ASN A 684 34.91 -6.67 5.15
CA ASN A 684 35.15 -7.40 6.39
C ASN A 684 34.70 -8.86 6.24
N GLU A 685 35.56 -9.82 6.62
CA GLU A 685 35.28 -11.25 6.46
C GLU A 685 34.00 -11.72 7.16
N LEU A 686 33.55 -11.01 8.21
CA LEU A 686 32.35 -11.34 8.99
C LEU A 686 31.09 -10.61 8.51
N LYS A 687 31.22 -9.67 7.57
CA LYS A 687 30.11 -8.83 7.08
C LYS A 687 30.10 -8.79 5.54
N VAL A 688 29.97 -9.98 4.96
CA VAL A 688 29.96 -10.21 3.51
C VAL A 688 28.73 -9.58 2.86
N VAL A 689 28.92 -8.89 1.73
CA VAL A 689 27.86 -8.30 0.90
C VAL A 689 28.05 -8.59 -0.59
N GLY A 690 26.94 -8.72 -1.32
CA GLY A 690 26.93 -9.02 -2.77
C GLY A 690 26.58 -7.84 -3.67
N ASP A 691 25.99 -6.78 -3.13
CA ASP A 691 25.40 -5.68 -3.92
C ASP A 691 26.40 -5.01 -4.86
N PHE A 692 27.62 -4.72 -4.39
CA PHE A 692 28.64 -4.11 -5.24
C PHE A 692 29.18 -5.07 -6.30
N GLN A 693 29.36 -6.36 -5.97
CA GLN A 693 29.78 -7.37 -6.96
C GLN A 693 28.76 -7.49 -8.10
N HIS A 694 27.46 -7.48 -7.77
CA HIS A 694 26.39 -7.47 -8.75
C HIS A 694 26.43 -6.19 -9.61
N PHE A 695 26.55 -5.03 -8.98
CA PHE A 695 26.67 -3.74 -9.67
C PHE A 695 27.90 -3.67 -10.58
N ALA A 696 29.06 -4.12 -10.10
CA ALA A 696 30.30 -4.14 -10.84
C ALA A 696 30.18 -5.03 -12.07
N ALA A 697 29.56 -6.21 -11.93
CA ALA A 697 29.23 -7.07 -13.05
C ALA A 697 28.26 -6.41 -14.05
N ALA A 698 27.23 -5.71 -13.56
CA ALA A 698 26.30 -4.96 -14.41
C ALA A 698 27.01 -3.82 -15.18
N ALA A 699 28.02 -3.20 -14.57
CA ALA A 699 28.82 -2.15 -15.17
C ALA A 699 30.02 -2.66 -15.98
N ASP A 700 30.16 -3.99 -16.15
CA ASP A 700 31.27 -4.64 -16.85
C ASP A 700 32.65 -4.25 -16.27
N LEU A 701 32.75 -4.31 -14.94
CA LEU A 701 33.98 -4.03 -14.18
C LEU A 701 34.66 -5.33 -13.75
N GLU A 702 35.99 -5.35 -13.77
CA GLU A 702 36.79 -6.47 -13.27
C GLU A 702 36.98 -6.36 -11.75
N CYS A 703 35.93 -6.70 -10.99
CA CYS A 703 35.96 -6.59 -9.54
C CYS A 703 36.66 -7.78 -8.87
N TRP A 704 37.60 -7.49 -7.99
CA TRP A 704 38.34 -8.41 -7.13
C TRP A 704 37.94 -8.17 -5.68
N LEU A 705 37.39 -9.22 -5.07
CA LEU A 705 37.03 -9.22 -3.65
C LEU A 705 38.25 -9.54 -2.79
N MET A 706 38.53 -8.66 -1.84
CA MET A 706 39.62 -8.76 -0.87
C MET A 706 39.06 -8.79 0.55
N SER A 707 39.22 -9.93 1.22
CA SER A 707 38.69 -10.14 2.57
C SER A 707 39.66 -9.62 3.62
N LEU A 708 39.19 -8.80 4.55
CA LEU A 708 39.95 -8.27 5.67
C LEU A 708 39.56 -8.96 6.98
N HIS A 709 40.58 -9.44 7.69
CA HIS A 709 40.44 -9.98 9.03
C HIS A 709 40.23 -8.87 10.05
N LYS A 710 39.42 -9.13 11.07
CA LYS A 710 39.10 -8.13 12.11
C LYS A 710 40.37 -7.59 12.77
N GLY A 711 40.49 -6.27 12.85
CA GLY A 711 41.58 -5.57 13.53
C GLY A 711 41.31 -4.07 13.66
N PRO A 712 42.17 -3.33 14.39
CA PRO A 712 42.22 -1.88 14.35
C PRO A 712 42.53 -1.36 12.94
N THR A 713 42.28 -0.07 12.71
CA THR A 713 42.47 0.60 11.40
C THR A 713 43.86 0.36 10.81
N GLU A 714 44.92 0.45 11.61
CA GLU A 714 46.31 0.25 11.16
C GLU A 714 46.55 -1.19 10.66
N ASP A 715 46.03 -2.18 11.37
CA ASP A 715 46.12 -3.59 10.96
C ASP A 715 45.34 -3.85 9.66
N LEU A 716 44.15 -3.27 9.54
CA LEU A 716 43.33 -3.38 8.33
C LEU A 716 44.01 -2.73 7.13
N GLN A 717 44.60 -1.55 7.31
CA GLN A 717 45.40 -0.87 6.29
C GLN A 717 46.64 -1.68 5.90
N GLY A 718 47.34 -2.29 6.86
CA GLY A 718 48.47 -3.20 6.59
C GLY A 718 48.07 -4.44 5.78
N GLN A 719 46.90 -5.01 6.08
CA GLN A 719 46.32 -6.10 5.28
C GLN A 719 45.99 -5.64 3.85
N MET A 720 45.42 -4.45 3.67
CA MET A 720 45.15 -3.88 2.35
C MET A 720 46.45 -3.74 1.53
N VAL A 721 47.50 -3.16 2.11
CA VAL A 721 48.82 -3.01 1.45
C VAL A 721 49.37 -4.36 0.99
N THR A 722 49.28 -5.37 1.85
CA THR A 722 49.74 -6.73 1.54
C THR A 722 48.97 -7.33 0.36
N GLN A 723 47.63 -7.27 0.41
CA GLN A 723 46.78 -7.84 -0.63
C GLN A 723 46.87 -7.09 -1.97
N VAL A 724 46.98 -5.76 -1.95
CA VAL A 724 47.27 -4.98 -3.17
C VAL A 724 48.62 -5.39 -3.76
N GLY A 725 49.66 -5.51 -2.93
CA GLY A 725 50.98 -5.94 -3.37
C GLY A 725 50.99 -7.35 -3.98
N GLU A 726 50.20 -8.28 -3.42
CA GLU A 726 50.00 -9.61 -4.01
C GLU A 726 49.26 -9.56 -5.34
N TRP A 727 48.18 -8.79 -5.40
CA TRP A 727 47.38 -8.62 -6.61
C TRP A 727 48.19 -8.05 -7.78
N LEU A 728 49.07 -7.08 -7.51
CA LEU A 728 49.97 -6.46 -8.51
C LEU A 728 51.01 -7.44 -9.08
N LYS A 729 51.36 -8.53 -8.37
CA LYS A 729 52.30 -9.54 -8.88
C LYS A 729 51.70 -10.39 -10.00
N VAL A 730 50.39 -10.58 -9.97
CA VAL A 730 49.65 -11.44 -10.92
C VAL A 730 48.90 -10.64 -11.99
N ASN A 731 48.66 -9.35 -11.75
CA ASN A 731 47.92 -8.48 -12.69
C ASN A 731 48.81 -7.31 -13.11
N ALA A 732 49.17 -7.24 -14.39
CA ALA A 732 49.90 -6.10 -14.95
C ALA A 732 48.98 -4.88 -15.05
N VAL A 733 49.33 -3.77 -14.38
CA VAL A 733 48.56 -2.51 -14.34
C VAL A 733 49.19 -1.45 -15.23
#